data_AF-A0A2V6DBB0-F1
#
_entry.id   AF-A0A2V6DBB0-F1
#
_cell.length_a   1.000
_cell.length_b   1.000
_cell.length_c   1.000
_cell.angle_alpha   90.00
_cell.angle_beta   90.00
_cell.angle_gamma   90.00
#
_symmetry.space_group_name_H-M   'P 1'
#
loop_
_entity.id
_entity.type
_entity.pdbx_description
1 polymer ?
#
loop_
_entity_poly.entity_id
_entity_poly.type
_entity_poly.pdbx_seq_one_letter_code
_entity_poly.pdbx_strand_id
1 'polypeptide(L)'
;MRAKTRCWLSQREIFTTRGTRQSQIARPSHGLWRISYEVILSPLQKMDVELQKLVESGKLTSKAAEQLEKLKPGAFCLHKSWGFGRVREWNLLLNQIVIDFASKKSHPMQVQYAAENLTPLPPEHFLARKATDLVSIKNLARENPAGLVRNILESLDGKATAQQINEWLVGDVFTETEWKRWWESTKKALKASGAFSIPAKKTEPIQIRGEGISHADELIAAFNKARQPKEQIAALEQIIKSYQQFKQPENQLQPIIVTIENMAARNQKMHPELAFELIMARDDLLGRIPSLHTTHIGSTLSKLILDEEKRLISILPKLPAAKEKRILEALPSALGPRWTERALHLMQGSHGRAVAQIPRILGETGQHPELRTMLERSIREHSATGEMLTWLCSEREHWNELVTPDLLGAILAALEREKHNAPGRASKLHRALVEDRPLLGDIFKNADIALARDAMRRLQLSPLFDELTKRSLLARVVKVYPELESMITGVEAQEKAAQLIVSWSSLEKRKGEYEELVKVKIPENSKEIALARSYGDLSENFEFKAAKQMQSVLMRRKAELDQMLHNARGTSFENPDASRVSIGTIVTVRDVTTNKEETYTILGAWDGDPDRHIISYQTAIGQALLGHEIGETISLNTEHGAAQFTIVSIQPAPPDQTAPAPGLPSESAVETAMAE
;
A
#
# COMPACT_ATOMS: atom_id res chain seq x y z
N MET A 1 42.60 40.27 5.72
CA MET A 1 43.33 41.55 5.57
C MET A 1 42.60 42.63 6.35
N ARG A 2 43.36 43.47 7.06
CA ARG A 2 43.03 44.77 7.70
C ARG A 2 42.06 45.62 6.84
N ALA A 3 41.30 46.61 7.31
CA ALA A 3 41.04 47.26 8.60
C ALA A 3 40.08 48.46 8.33
N LYS A 4 39.44 48.98 9.41
CA LYS A 4 39.07 50.40 9.69
C LYS A 4 38.15 51.10 8.65
N THR A 5 37.18 51.95 8.98
CA THR A 5 37.19 53.21 9.77
C THR A 5 35.72 53.70 9.78
N ARG A 6 35.06 54.04 10.92
CA ARG A 6 34.80 55.42 11.43
C ARG A 6 34.55 56.47 10.32
N CYS A 7 33.61 57.41 10.35
CA CYS A 7 32.78 58.06 11.37
C CYS A 7 31.95 59.15 10.63
N TRP A 8 30.83 59.63 11.20
CA TRP A 8 30.40 61.05 11.31
C TRP A 8 28.87 61.26 11.27
N LEU A 9 28.45 62.04 12.28
CA LEU A 9 27.12 62.61 12.52
C LEU A 9 26.78 63.73 11.54
N SER A 10 25.48 64.07 11.39
CA SER A 10 24.88 65.27 12.03
C SER A 10 23.71 65.90 11.23
N GLN A 11 22.85 66.61 12.00
CA GLN A 11 21.84 67.64 11.67
C GLN A 11 20.40 67.15 11.39
N ARG A 12 19.41 67.41 12.28
CA ARG A 12 18.67 68.69 12.58
C ARG A 12 17.87 69.15 11.34
N GLU A 13 16.60 69.57 11.33
CA GLU A 13 15.65 70.22 12.26
C GLU A 13 14.34 70.46 11.42
N ILE A 14 13.06 70.38 11.85
CA ILE A 14 12.14 71.49 12.29
C ILE A 14 10.65 71.11 12.03
N PHE A 15 9.79 71.35 13.05
CA PHE A 15 8.37 71.85 13.18
C PHE A 15 7.41 71.87 11.95
N THR A 16 6.06 71.80 11.98
CA THR A 16 4.94 71.94 12.97
C THR A 16 3.62 71.54 12.28
N THR A 17 2.53 71.13 12.96
CA THR A 17 1.36 72.02 13.23
C THR A 17 0.31 71.37 14.16
N ARG A 18 -0.37 72.23 14.92
CA ARG A 18 -1.38 71.97 15.98
C ARG A 18 -2.79 71.76 15.42
N GLY A 19 -3.64 71.07 16.19
CA GLY A 19 -5.11 71.14 16.08
C GLY A 19 -5.80 70.57 17.33
N THR A 20 -6.29 71.47 18.19
CA THR A 20 -7.00 71.23 19.47
C THR A 20 -8.50 71.01 19.28
N ARG A 21 -9.11 70.09 20.05
CA ARG A 21 -10.49 70.20 20.58
C ARG A 21 -10.62 69.53 21.96
N GLN A 22 -11.18 70.28 22.91
CA GLN A 22 -11.55 69.92 24.28
C GLN A 22 -13.07 69.75 24.38
N SER A 23 -13.56 68.75 25.12
CA SER A 23 -14.70 68.77 26.07
C SER A 23 -15.01 67.32 26.50
N GLN A 24 -14.62 66.94 27.73
CA GLN A 24 -15.49 66.72 28.90
C GLN A 24 -16.36 65.46 28.81
N ILE A 25 -16.08 64.47 29.68
CA ILE A 25 -16.97 63.99 30.77
C ILE A 25 -16.32 62.78 31.50
N ALA A 26 -16.49 62.81 32.83
CA ALA A 26 -16.38 61.73 33.82
C ALA A 26 -15.00 61.18 34.24
N ARG A 27 -14.54 61.63 35.43
CA ARG A 27 -13.73 60.85 36.37
C ARG A 27 -14.59 59.67 36.92
N PRO A 28 -13.97 58.56 37.34
CA PRO A 28 -13.55 58.49 38.74
C PRO A 28 -12.15 57.89 38.98
N SER A 29 -11.60 58.27 40.14
CA SER A 29 -10.59 57.57 40.95
C SER A 29 -9.19 57.36 40.36
N HIS A 30 -8.32 58.35 40.61
CA HIS A 30 -6.90 58.12 40.83
C HIS A 30 -6.71 57.25 42.08
N GLY A 31 -6.60 55.94 41.89
CA GLY A 31 -5.87 55.06 42.79
C GLY A 31 -4.42 55.03 42.36
N LEU A 32 -3.62 55.94 42.92
CA LEU A 32 -2.17 55.76 43.00
C LEU A 32 -1.92 54.44 43.73
N TRP A 33 -1.74 53.35 43.00
CA TRP A 33 -1.06 52.18 43.55
C TRP A 33 0.38 52.61 43.79
N ARG A 34 0.62 53.15 44.99
CA ARG A 34 1.91 53.01 45.65
C ARG A 34 2.33 51.58 45.41
N ILE A 35 3.41 51.40 44.66
CA ILE A 35 4.22 50.20 44.75
C ILE A 35 4.77 50.25 46.18
N SER A 36 3.97 49.75 47.12
CA SER A 36 4.47 49.34 48.41
C SER A 36 5.44 48.20 48.07
N TYR A 37 6.73 48.50 48.07
CA TYR A 37 7.73 47.53 48.44
C TYR A 37 7.48 47.15 49.91
N GLU A 38 6.36 46.48 50.18
CA GLU A 38 6.31 45.52 51.25
C GLU A 38 7.13 44.35 50.75
N VAL A 39 8.43 44.45 50.99
CA VAL A 39 9.20 43.26 51.32
C VAL A 39 8.39 42.58 52.40
N ILE A 40 7.65 41.54 52.03
CA ILE A 40 7.14 40.55 52.98
C ILE A 40 8.41 39.90 53.51
N LEU A 41 9.04 40.57 54.49
CA LEU A 41 9.87 39.91 55.48
C LEU A 41 8.91 38.93 56.15
N SER A 42 8.87 37.72 55.60
CA SER A 42 8.42 36.55 56.35
C SER A 42 9.10 36.67 57.71
N PRO A 43 8.36 36.54 58.83
CA PRO A 43 9.01 36.55 60.13
C PRO A 43 10.14 35.55 60.04
N LEU A 44 11.37 35.96 60.37
CA LEU A 44 12.50 35.06 60.54
C LEU A 44 11.99 33.99 61.52
N GLN A 45 11.45 32.90 61.00
CA GLN A 45 11.14 31.72 61.78
C GLN A 45 12.50 31.34 62.32
N LYS A 46 12.68 31.54 63.63
CA LYS A 46 13.86 31.04 64.32
C LYS A 46 13.95 29.57 63.93
N MET A 47 15.01 29.25 63.19
CA MET A 47 15.34 27.88 62.85
C MET A 47 15.34 27.06 64.13
N ASP A 48 14.76 25.88 64.06
CA ASP A 48 14.62 25.01 65.21
C ASP A 48 15.99 24.84 65.89
N VAL A 49 16.01 25.01 67.21
CA VAL A 49 17.25 25.05 68.00
C VAL A 49 18.03 23.74 67.84
N GLU A 50 17.35 22.61 67.60
CA GLU A 50 18.00 21.32 67.37
C GLU A 50 18.58 21.20 65.95
N LEU A 51 17.92 21.75 64.93
CA LEU A 51 18.48 21.84 63.58
C LEU A 51 19.71 22.75 63.56
N GLN A 52 19.68 23.87 64.31
CA GLN A 52 20.81 24.77 64.43
C GLN A 52 22.03 24.08 65.06
N LYS A 53 21.83 23.27 66.11
CA LYS A 53 22.89 22.44 66.71
C LYS A 53 23.47 21.42 65.73
N LEU A 54 22.64 20.83 64.87
CA LEU A 54 23.11 19.91 63.84
C LEU A 54 23.96 20.61 62.76
N VAL A 55 23.61 21.85 62.41
CA VAL A 55 24.42 22.70 61.51
C VAL A 55 25.75 23.07 62.15
N GLU A 56 25.75 23.53 63.40
CA GLU A 56 26.96 23.86 64.15
C GLU A 56 27.89 22.66 64.35
N SER A 57 27.33 21.44 64.47
CA SER A 57 28.10 20.19 64.56
C SER A 57 28.60 19.64 63.22
N GLY A 58 28.29 20.30 62.09
CA GLY A 58 28.69 19.87 60.74
C GLY A 58 27.93 18.66 60.18
N LYS A 59 26.93 18.14 60.90
CA LYS A 59 26.10 16.99 60.47
C LYS A 59 25.00 17.37 59.46
N LEU A 60 24.74 18.67 59.31
CA LEU A 60 23.72 19.24 58.44
C LEU A 60 24.22 20.56 57.83
N THR A 61 23.94 20.80 56.55
CA THR A 61 24.22 22.11 55.93
C THR A 61 23.11 23.13 56.22
N SER A 62 23.42 24.43 56.24
CA SER A 62 22.39 25.47 56.45
C SER A 62 21.24 25.39 55.43
N LYS A 63 21.56 25.11 54.17
CA LYS A 63 20.56 24.91 53.10
C LYS A 63 19.70 23.67 53.33
N ALA A 64 20.29 22.58 53.84
CA ALA A 64 19.53 21.38 54.19
C ALA A 64 18.62 21.62 55.41
N ALA A 65 19.06 22.41 56.39
CA ALA A 65 18.25 22.80 57.53
C ALA A 65 17.02 23.62 57.11
N GLU A 66 17.17 24.58 56.18
CA GLU A 66 16.04 25.33 55.61
C GLU A 66 15.03 24.44 54.85
N GLN A 67 15.49 23.37 54.20
CA GLN A 67 14.59 22.40 53.57
C GLN A 67 13.86 21.56 54.61
N LEU A 68 14.55 21.14 55.66
CA LEU A 68 13.95 20.37 56.75
C LEU A 68 12.93 21.18 57.54
N GLU A 69 13.10 22.48 57.70
CA GLU A 69 12.08 23.35 58.30
C GLU A 69 10.71 23.21 57.61
N LYS A 70 10.69 22.89 56.32
CA LYS A 70 9.47 22.62 55.54
C LYS A 70 8.94 21.19 55.69
N LEU A 71 9.72 20.30 56.31
CA LEU A 71 9.47 18.88 56.52
C LEU A 71 9.27 18.56 58.02
N LYS A 72 8.57 19.43 58.75
CA LYS A 72 8.20 19.19 60.16
C LYS A 72 7.31 17.95 60.34
N PRO A 73 7.23 17.38 61.56
CA PRO A 73 6.23 16.35 61.86
C PRO A 73 4.84 16.75 61.38
N GLY A 74 4.19 15.86 60.61
CA GLY A 74 2.92 16.10 59.95
C GLY A 74 3.01 16.63 58.52
N ALA A 75 4.16 17.16 58.08
CA ALA A 75 4.37 17.66 56.73
C ALA A 75 4.36 16.54 55.67
N PHE A 76 4.04 16.90 54.44
CA PHE A 76 3.99 15.99 53.31
C PHE A 76 5.23 16.16 52.43
N CYS A 77 5.65 15.06 51.80
CA CYS A 77 6.82 15.05 50.95
C CYS A 77 6.69 14.05 49.80
N LEU A 78 7.53 14.23 48.78
CA LEU A 78 7.70 13.30 47.68
C LEU A 78 9.17 12.83 47.63
N HIS A 79 9.37 11.52 47.62
CA HIS A 79 10.65 10.90 47.34
C HIS A 79 10.65 10.31 45.93
N LYS A 80 11.75 10.48 45.18
CA LYS A 80 11.86 10.02 43.79
C LYS A 80 11.59 8.52 43.61
N SER A 81 12.02 7.68 44.56
CA SER A 81 11.90 6.22 44.47
C SER A 81 10.81 5.62 45.36
N TRP A 82 10.39 6.34 46.40
CA TRP A 82 9.42 5.81 47.39
C TRP A 82 8.07 6.49 47.32
N GLY A 83 7.94 7.52 46.49
CA GLY A 83 6.69 8.23 46.25
C GLY A 83 6.31 9.15 47.39
N PHE A 84 4.99 9.32 47.55
CA PHE A 84 4.41 10.18 48.58
C PHE A 84 4.71 9.67 49.98
N GLY A 85 5.09 10.58 50.88
CA GLY A 85 5.32 10.30 52.29
C GLY A 85 4.80 11.39 53.20
N ARG A 86 4.48 11.02 54.43
CA ARG A 86 4.16 11.94 55.53
C ARG A 86 5.22 11.83 56.60
N VAL A 87 5.77 12.97 57.01
CA VAL A 87 6.74 13.01 58.11
C VAL A 87 6.01 12.65 59.39
N ARG A 88 6.43 11.56 60.02
CA ARG A 88 5.84 11.08 61.27
C ARG A 88 6.40 11.85 62.45
N GLU A 89 7.72 11.89 62.55
CA GLU A 89 8.43 12.54 63.63
C GLU A 89 9.87 12.89 63.22
N TRP A 90 10.45 13.80 63.99
CA TRP A 90 11.87 14.10 63.96
C TRP A 90 12.55 13.41 65.13
N ASN A 91 13.66 12.74 64.85
CA ASN A 91 14.58 12.22 65.85
C ASN A 91 15.96 12.83 65.62
N LEU A 92 16.06 14.15 65.82
CA LEU A 92 17.25 14.93 65.50
C LEU A 92 18.45 14.54 66.38
N LEU A 93 18.19 14.06 67.61
CA LEU A 93 19.22 13.49 68.49
C LEU A 93 19.93 12.28 67.85
N LEU A 94 19.17 11.41 67.17
CA LEU A 94 19.72 10.28 66.40
C LEU A 94 20.10 10.65 64.97
N ASN A 95 20.05 11.93 64.60
CA ASN A 95 20.27 12.41 63.24
C ASN A 95 19.33 11.75 62.21
N GLN A 96 18.07 11.51 62.60
CA GLN A 96 17.07 10.84 61.77
C GLN A 96 15.74 11.62 61.66
N ILE A 97 15.08 11.45 60.52
CA ILE A 97 13.68 11.81 60.29
C ILE A 97 12.91 10.54 59.94
N VAL A 98 11.76 10.33 60.55
CA VAL A 98 10.92 9.14 60.33
C VAL A 98 9.76 9.51 59.44
N ILE A 99 9.59 8.79 58.34
CA ILE A 99 8.59 9.09 57.32
C ILE A 99 7.75 7.84 57.04
N ASP A 100 6.44 8.03 56.97
CA ASP A 100 5.50 7.03 56.50
C ASP A 100 5.31 7.19 54.99
N PHE A 101 5.99 6.35 54.21
CA PHE A 101 5.73 6.19 52.78
C PHE A 101 4.65 5.13 52.55
N ALA A 102 3.98 5.18 51.40
CA ALA A 102 2.97 4.18 51.04
C ALA A 102 3.50 2.73 51.06
N SER A 103 4.74 2.52 50.63
CA SER A 103 5.39 1.20 50.58
C SER A 103 6.22 0.86 51.82
N LYS A 104 6.55 1.86 52.66
CA LYS A 104 7.43 1.70 53.83
C LYS A 104 6.93 2.58 54.96
N LYS A 105 6.21 1.98 55.90
CA LYS A 105 5.80 2.67 57.12
C LYS A 105 7.00 2.84 58.06
N SER A 106 7.06 3.99 58.72
CA SER A 106 8.03 4.32 59.77
C SER A 106 9.48 4.13 59.33
N HIS A 107 9.78 4.63 58.13
CA HIS A 107 11.11 4.53 57.55
C HIS A 107 12.03 5.63 58.10
N PRO A 108 13.12 5.27 58.81
CA PRO A 108 14.10 6.26 59.25
C PRO A 108 15.03 6.65 58.09
N MET A 109 15.23 7.96 57.92
CA MET A 109 16.17 8.52 56.96
C MET A 109 17.15 9.46 57.69
N GLN A 110 18.41 9.49 57.27
CA GLN A 110 19.36 10.48 57.78
C GLN A 110 18.89 11.89 57.39
N VAL A 111 18.99 12.84 58.34
CA VAL A 111 18.46 14.21 58.21
C VAL A 111 19.02 14.95 56.97
N GLN A 112 20.33 14.90 56.71
CA GLN A 112 20.93 15.49 55.49
C GLN A 112 20.41 14.81 54.20
N TYR A 113 20.36 13.47 54.17
CA TYR A 113 19.87 12.73 53.00
C TYR A 113 18.40 13.05 52.69
N ALA A 114 17.57 13.16 53.74
CA ALA A 114 16.17 13.55 53.62
C ALA A 114 16.03 14.97 53.04
N ALA A 115 16.82 15.93 53.51
CA ALA A 115 16.79 17.30 53.00
C ALA A 115 17.16 17.39 51.50
N GLU A 116 18.04 16.50 51.03
CA GLU A 116 18.49 16.48 49.64
C GLU A 116 17.56 15.72 48.70
N ASN A 117 16.81 14.72 49.20
CA ASN A 117 16.06 13.78 48.37
C ASN A 117 14.53 13.86 48.52
N LEU A 118 14.04 14.68 49.44
CA LEU A 118 12.62 14.91 49.64
C LEU A 118 12.21 16.27 49.12
N THR A 119 11.14 16.29 48.32
CA THR A 119 10.47 17.52 47.93
C THR A 119 9.31 17.78 48.89
N PRO A 120 9.32 18.87 49.68
CA PRO A 120 8.18 19.23 50.54
C PRO A 120 6.95 19.53 49.68
N LEU A 121 5.78 19.06 50.12
CA LEU A 121 4.50 19.29 49.44
C LEU A 121 3.60 20.18 50.31
N PRO A 122 3.00 21.25 49.76
CA PRO A 122 2.05 22.05 50.50
C PRO A 122 0.77 21.25 50.80
N PRO A 123 0.00 21.60 51.86
CA PRO A 123 -1.25 20.92 52.18
C PRO A 123 -2.28 20.90 51.04
N GLU A 124 -2.25 21.94 50.19
CA GLU A 124 -3.14 22.09 49.02
C GLU A 124 -2.79 21.16 47.84
N HIS A 125 -1.58 20.58 47.86
CA HIS A 125 -1.14 19.65 46.82
C HIS A 125 -2.06 18.43 46.76
N PHE A 126 -2.43 18.00 45.56
CA PHE A 126 -3.42 16.95 45.35
C PHE A 126 -3.13 15.67 46.16
N LEU A 127 -1.89 15.17 46.14
CA LEU A 127 -1.50 13.99 46.91
C LEU A 127 -1.65 14.17 48.44
N ALA A 128 -1.37 15.37 48.96
CA ALA A 128 -1.54 15.68 50.38
C ALA A 128 -3.03 15.68 50.76
N ARG A 129 -3.88 16.30 49.93
CA ARG A 129 -5.34 16.29 50.09
C ARG A 129 -5.92 14.89 50.00
N LYS A 130 -5.50 14.10 49.01
CA LYS A 130 -5.93 12.69 48.83
C LYS A 130 -5.60 11.84 50.05
N ALA A 131 -4.43 12.04 50.65
CA ALA A 131 -4.01 11.31 51.85
C ALA A 131 -4.73 11.76 53.13
N THR A 132 -5.17 13.02 53.20
CA THR A 132 -5.78 13.60 54.39
C THR A 132 -7.31 13.44 54.39
N ASP A 133 -7.96 13.60 53.23
CA ASP A 133 -9.41 13.55 53.07
C ASP A 133 -9.79 12.95 51.71
N LEU A 134 -9.73 11.61 51.63
CA LEU A 134 -10.11 10.87 50.44
C LEU A 134 -11.61 11.01 50.10
N VAL A 135 -12.46 11.24 51.12
CA VAL A 135 -13.92 11.36 50.93
C VAL A 135 -14.24 12.63 50.14
N SER A 136 -13.64 13.77 50.51
CA SER A 136 -13.77 15.01 49.77
C SER A 136 -13.27 14.89 48.32
N ILE A 137 -12.15 14.20 48.09
CA ILE A 137 -11.66 13.94 46.72
C ILE A 137 -12.65 13.09 45.92
N LYS A 138 -13.24 12.04 46.51
CA LYS A 138 -14.27 11.21 45.86
C LYS A 138 -15.54 12.01 45.53
N ASN A 139 -15.96 12.92 46.41
CA ASN A 139 -17.09 13.81 46.16
C ASN A 139 -16.78 14.81 45.04
N LEU A 140 -15.60 15.45 45.08
CA LEU A 140 -15.15 16.36 44.04
C LEU A 140 -15.08 15.68 42.67
N ALA A 141 -14.67 14.41 42.62
CA ALA A 141 -14.65 13.62 41.40
C ALA A 141 -16.05 13.42 40.79
N ARG A 142 -17.10 13.34 41.62
CA ARG A 142 -18.49 13.16 41.18
C ARG A 142 -19.14 14.49 40.80
N GLU A 143 -18.94 15.53 41.60
CA GLU A 143 -19.66 16.81 41.47
C GLU A 143 -18.97 17.79 40.53
N ASN A 144 -17.64 17.87 40.56
CA ASN A 144 -16.86 18.78 39.72
C ASN A 144 -15.58 18.10 39.18
N PRO A 145 -15.73 17.20 38.20
CA PRO A 145 -14.61 16.45 37.66
C PRO A 145 -13.57 17.35 36.96
N ALA A 146 -13.99 18.47 36.36
CA ALA A 146 -13.07 19.44 35.78
C ALA A 146 -12.24 20.17 36.85
N GLY A 147 -12.85 20.49 38.00
CA GLY A 147 -12.17 21.05 39.17
C GLY A 147 -11.15 20.09 39.78
N LEU A 148 -11.47 18.79 39.83
CA LEU A 148 -10.51 17.76 40.27
C LEU A 148 -9.27 17.73 39.37
N VAL A 149 -9.47 17.70 38.04
CA VAL A 149 -8.36 17.71 37.09
C VAL A 149 -7.55 18.99 37.20
N ARG A 150 -8.18 20.15 37.38
CA ARG A 150 -7.47 21.41 37.66
C ARG A 150 -6.55 21.29 38.87
N ASN A 151 -7.05 20.76 39.99
CA ASN A 151 -6.24 20.62 41.21
C ASN A 151 -5.03 19.69 41.01
N ILE A 152 -5.20 18.61 40.22
CA ILE A 152 -4.08 17.73 39.83
C ILE A 152 -3.07 18.48 38.95
N LEU A 153 -3.55 19.23 37.96
CA LEU A 153 -2.69 20.00 37.06
C LEU A 153 -1.93 21.09 37.80
N GLU A 154 -2.57 21.84 38.71
CA GLU A 154 -1.92 22.85 39.57
C GLU A 154 -0.82 22.23 40.44
N SER A 155 -1.02 20.98 40.88
CA SER A 155 -0.01 20.21 41.62
C SER A 155 1.13 19.68 40.74
N LEU A 156 1.00 19.76 39.42
CA LEU A 156 1.97 19.29 38.40
C LEU A 156 2.37 20.45 37.47
N ASP A 157 2.61 21.64 38.03
CA ASP A 157 3.06 22.83 37.29
C ASP A 157 2.16 23.22 36.10
N GLY A 158 0.85 23.03 36.27
CA GLY A 158 -0.19 23.38 35.31
C GLY A 158 -0.36 22.40 34.13
N LYS A 159 0.36 21.26 34.11
CA LYS A 159 0.30 20.29 33.00
C LYS A 159 0.46 18.83 33.43
N ALA A 160 -0.32 17.92 32.83
CA ALA A 160 -0.19 16.48 33.07
C ALA A 160 -0.76 15.66 31.90
N THR A 161 -0.18 14.50 31.65
CA THR A 161 -0.73 13.51 30.70
C THR A 161 -1.91 12.77 31.31
N ALA A 162 -2.78 12.20 30.48
CA ALA A 162 -3.89 11.37 30.94
C ALA A 162 -3.42 10.16 31.78
N GLN A 163 -2.22 9.65 31.50
CA GLN A 163 -1.59 8.58 32.26
C GLN A 163 -1.21 9.03 33.67
N GLN A 164 -0.55 10.18 33.81
CA GLN A 164 -0.19 10.72 35.14
C GLN A 164 -1.42 10.99 36.01
N ILE A 165 -2.51 11.48 35.41
CA ILE A 165 -3.78 11.68 36.11
C ILE A 165 -4.39 10.34 36.54
N ASN A 166 -4.34 9.32 35.67
CA ASN A 166 -4.78 7.96 36.00
C ASN A 166 -3.98 7.40 37.19
N GLU A 167 -2.65 7.47 37.17
CA GLU A 167 -1.76 6.97 38.22
C GLU A 167 -2.08 7.55 39.61
N TRP A 168 -2.63 8.77 39.67
CA TRP A 168 -2.98 9.43 40.92
C TRP A 168 -4.39 9.12 41.43
N LEU A 169 -5.28 8.62 40.58
CA LEU A 169 -6.71 8.41 40.88
C LEU A 169 -7.10 6.93 40.92
N VAL A 170 -6.51 6.09 40.09
CA VAL A 170 -6.81 4.66 40.04
C VAL A 170 -6.19 3.95 41.26
N GLY A 171 -6.96 3.07 41.89
CA GLY A 171 -6.60 2.35 43.11
C GLY A 171 -7.27 2.96 44.36
N ASP A 172 -7.22 4.29 44.52
CA ASP A 172 -7.79 4.97 45.69
C ASP A 172 -9.19 5.55 45.43
N VAL A 173 -9.36 6.22 44.27
CA VAL A 173 -10.57 6.96 43.91
C VAL A 173 -11.45 6.14 42.96
N PHE A 174 -10.85 5.48 41.98
CA PHE A 174 -11.54 4.68 40.97
C PHE A 174 -10.91 3.29 40.80
N THR A 175 -11.72 2.31 40.42
CA THR A 175 -11.25 1.10 39.74
C THR A 175 -10.88 1.40 38.28
N GLU A 176 -10.10 0.51 37.64
CA GLU A 176 -9.76 0.64 36.21
C GLU A 176 -11.00 0.76 35.29
N THR A 177 -12.08 0.06 35.64
CA THR A 177 -13.35 0.10 34.90
C THR A 177 -14.10 1.42 35.09
N GLU A 178 -14.12 1.95 36.30
CA GLU A 178 -14.78 3.23 36.60
C GLU A 178 -14.03 4.41 35.99
N TRP A 179 -12.70 4.38 36.05
CA TRP A 179 -11.82 5.38 35.44
C TRP A 179 -12.15 5.61 33.97
N LYS A 180 -12.28 4.54 33.17
CA LYS A 180 -12.57 4.66 31.73
C LYS A 180 -13.86 5.43 31.47
N ARG A 181 -14.93 5.12 32.23
CA ARG A 181 -16.23 5.80 32.10
C ARG A 181 -16.15 7.25 32.57
N TRP A 182 -15.53 7.47 33.73
CA TRP A 182 -15.37 8.79 34.31
C TRP A 182 -14.52 9.72 33.43
N TRP A 183 -13.42 9.21 32.87
CA TRP A 183 -12.50 9.99 32.06
C TRP A 183 -13.11 10.46 30.74
N GLU A 184 -13.90 9.63 30.07
CA GLU A 184 -14.62 10.03 28.84
C GLU A 184 -15.60 11.19 29.11
N SER A 185 -16.37 11.11 30.19
CA SER A 185 -17.27 12.20 30.61
C SER A 185 -16.49 13.46 30.99
N THR A 186 -15.44 13.31 31.79
CA THR A 186 -14.60 14.42 32.26
C THR A 186 -13.91 15.14 31.11
N LYS A 187 -13.42 14.42 30.11
CA LYS A 187 -12.81 15.01 28.92
C LYS A 187 -13.79 15.92 28.18
N LYS A 188 -15.07 15.55 28.12
CA LYS A 188 -16.12 16.40 27.54
C LYS A 188 -16.33 17.68 28.36
N ALA A 189 -16.38 17.57 29.69
CA ALA A 189 -16.51 18.72 30.59
C ALA A 189 -15.30 19.66 30.50
N LEU A 190 -14.08 19.12 30.44
CA LEU A 190 -12.86 19.91 30.27
C LEU A 190 -12.89 20.69 28.96
N LYS A 191 -13.30 20.07 27.84
CA LYS A 191 -13.47 20.75 26.53
C LYS A 191 -14.49 21.88 26.62
N ALA A 192 -15.62 21.61 27.25
CA ALA A 192 -16.72 22.57 27.37
C ALA A 192 -16.36 23.78 28.24
N SER A 193 -15.53 23.61 29.27
CA SER A 193 -15.16 24.71 30.17
C SER A 193 -14.30 25.79 29.50
N GLY A 194 -13.62 25.46 28.40
CA GLY A 194 -12.74 26.39 27.70
C GLY A 194 -11.49 26.79 28.50
N ALA A 195 -11.28 26.26 29.70
CA ALA A 195 -10.18 26.63 30.59
C ALA A 195 -8.96 25.69 30.48
N PHE A 196 -9.03 24.67 29.62
CA PHE A 196 -7.96 23.68 29.45
C PHE A 196 -7.64 23.51 27.97
N SER A 197 -6.36 23.32 27.66
CA SER A 197 -5.89 22.85 26.37
C SER A 197 -5.83 21.32 26.39
N ILE A 198 -6.60 20.67 25.52
CA ILE A 198 -6.74 19.21 25.49
C ILE A 198 -6.20 18.68 24.15
N PRO A 199 -5.08 17.95 24.15
CA PRO A 199 -4.49 17.47 22.92
C PRO A 199 -5.30 16.34 22.26
N ALA A 200 -5.10 16.17 20.96
CA ALA A 200 -5.69 15.07 20.20
C ALA A 200 -5.04 13.71 20.56
N LYS A 201 -3.72 13.70 20.82
CA LYS A 201 -2.98 12.50 21.22
C LYS A 201 -3.00 12.32 22.74
N LYS A 202 -3.21 11.08 23.20
CA LYS A 202 -3.25 10.74 24.64
C LYS A 202 -1.89 10.90 25.35
N THR A 203 -0.81 10.88 24.59
CA THR A 203 0.58 11.01 25.08
C THR A 203 0.99 12.47 25.32
N GLU A 204 0.24 13.43 24.79
CA GLU A 204 0.51 14.85 24.98
C GLU A 204 -0.16 15.36 26.27
N PRO A 205 0.46 16.31 27.00
CA PRO A 205 -0.06 16.80 28.27
C PRO A 205 -1.27 17.71 28.07
N ILE A 206 -2.27 17.54 28.94
CA ILE A 206 -3.35 18.50 29.16
C ILE A 206 -2.77 19.66 29.96
N GLN A 207 -3.15 20.89 29.61
CA GLN A 207 -2.62 22.10 30.25
C GLN A 207 -3.77 23.02 30.70
N ILE A 208 -3.59 23.72 31.81
CA ILE A 208 -4.48 24.82 32.19
C ILE A 208 -4.20 25.99 31.25
N ARG A 209 -5.25 26.60 30.69
CA ARG A 209 -5.08 27.81 29.89
C ARG A 209 -4.76 28.99 30.81
N GLY A 210 -3.73 29.76 30.46
CA GLY A 210 -3.46 31.04 31.10
C GLY A 210 -4.65 31.99 30.94
N GLU A 211 -4.87 32.86 31.92
CA GLU A 211 -5.91 33.88 31.84
C GLU A 211 -5.73 34.71 30.55
N GLY A 212 -6.79 34.80 29.75
CA GLY A 212 -6.83 35.63 28.53
C GLY A 212 -6.53 34.91 27.20
N ILE A 213 -6.09 33.65 27.18
CA ILE A 213 -5.88 32.91 25.92
C ILE A 213 -7.11 32.04 25.62
N SER A 214 -7.86 32.39 24.57
CA SER A 214 -9.02 31.60 24.17
C SER A 214 -8.63 30.36 23.35
N HIS A 215 -9.54 29.38 23.24
CA HIS A 215 -9.33 28.23 22.36
C HIS A 215 -9.09 28.64 20.90
N ALA A 216 -9.82 29.66 20.44
CA ALA A 216 -9.67 30.22 19.10
C ALA A 216 -8.25 30.75 18.87
N ASP A 217 -7.68 31.44 19.86
CA ASP A 217 -6.32 31.99 19.78
C ASP A 217 -5.26 30.89 19.73
N GLU A 218 -5.44 29.79 20.48
CA GLU A 218 -4.56 28.62 20.39
C GLU A 218 -4.58 27.97 19.00
N LEU A 219 -5.76 27.83 18.41
CA LEU A 219 -5.92 27.24 17.07
C LEU A 219 -5.26 28.12 16.00
N ILE A 220 -5.42 29.44 16.11
CA ILE A 220 -4.73 30.42 15.25
C ILE A 220 -3.22 30.34 15.44
N ALA A 221 -2.75 30.32 16.69
CA ALA A 221 -1.33 30.22 17.00
C ALA A 221 -0.72 28.91 16.47
N ALA A 222 -1.45 27.79 16.56
CA ALA A 222 -1.02 26.51 16.01
C ALA A 222 -0.91 26.57 14.47
N PHE A 223 -1.89 27.17 13.79
CA PHE A 223 -1.84 27.39 12.34
C PHE A 223 -0.65 28.28 11.93
N ASN A 224 -0.44 29.40 12.63
CA ASN A 224 0.64 30.34 12.33
C ASN A 224 2.04 29.77 12.63
N LYS A 225 2.16 28.87 13.62
CA LYS A 225 3.44 28.23 13.99
C LYS A 225 3.82 27.08 13.06
N ALA A 226 2.84 26.43 12.43
CA ALA A 226 3.07 25.32 11.51
C ALA A 226 3.88 25.80 10.28
N ARG A 227 5.00 25.13 10.03
CA ARG A 227 5.95 25.52 8.95
C ARG A 227 5.75 24.71 7.68
N GLN A 228 5.26 23.48 7.81
CA GLN A 228 5.01 22.62 6.67
C GLN A 228 3.56 22.74 6.20
N PRO A 229 3.28 22.75 4.89
CA PRO A 229 1.91 22.83 4.38
C PRO A 229 0.97 21.76 4.93
N LYS A 230 1.44 20.53 5.14
CA LYS A 230 0.63 19.44 5.73
C LYS A 230 0.24 19.70 7.19
N GLU A 231 1.15 20.29 7.98
CA GLU A 231 0.86 20.69 9.36
C GLU A 231 -0.16 21.84 9.39
N GLN A 232 -0.04 22.78 8.45
CA GLN A 232 -0.97 23.89 8.30
C GLN A 232 -2.36 23.42 7.87
N ILE A 233 -2.48 22.46 6.95
CA ILE A 233 -3.75 21.82 6.58
C ILE A 233 -4.35 21.11 7.80
N ALA A 234 -3.56 20.36 8.56
CA ALA A 234 -4.04 19.70 9.77
C ALA A 234 -4.53 20.70 10.84
N ALA A 235 -3.83 21.82 11.03
CA ALA A 235 -4.25 22.89 11.93
C ALA A 235 -5.55 23.56 11.44
N LEU A 236 -5.67 23.78 10.12
CA LEU A 236 -6.87 24.33 9.50
C LEU A 236 -8.09 23.40 9.68
N GLU A 237 -7.91 22.09 9.57
CA GLU A 237 -9.00 21.15 9.87
C GLU A 237 -9.47 21.24 11.33
N GLN A 238 -8.57 21.52 12.28
CA GLN A 238 -8.97 21.75 13.67
C GLN A 238 -9.76 23.06 13.84
N ILE A 239 -9.36 24.11 13.12
CA ILE A 239 -10.11 25.38 13.04
C ILE A 239 -11.52 25.11 12.48
N ILE A 240 -11.64 24.42 11.35
CA ILE A 240 -12.93 24.09 10.73
C ILE A 240 -13.83 23.28 11.66
N LYS A 241 -13.26 22.29 12.38
CA LYS A 241 -14.00 21.47 13.35
C LYS A 241 -14.49 22.28 14.55
N SER A 242 -13.73 23.30 14.96
CA SER A 242 -13.98 24.09 16.18
C SER A 242 -14.47 25.51 15.86
N TYR A 243 -15.00 25.75 14.65
CA TYR A 243 -15.34 27.08 14.15
C TYR A 243 -16.32 27.86 15.05
N GLN A 244 -17.15 27.16 15.82
CA GLN A 244 -18.10 27.75 16.78
C GLN A 244 -17.41 28.47 17.96
N GLN A 245 -16.12 28.23 18.18
CA GLN A 245 -15.34 28.84 19.27
C GLN A 245 -14.84 30.25 18.93
N PHE A 246 -14.96 30.66 17.67
CA PHE A 246 -14.50 31.97 17.18
C PHE A 246 -15.62 32.99 17.34
N LYS A 247 -15.44 33.93 18.27
CA LYS A 247 -16.46 34.96 18.60
C LYS A 247 -16.51 36.11 17.59
N GLN A 248 -15.38 36.41 16.94
CA GLN A 248 -15.25 37.45 15.92
C GLN A 248 -14.53 36.88 14.70
N PRO A 249 -15.16 35.95 13.97
CA PRO A 249 -14.49 35.21 12.91
C PRO A 249 -13.97 36.12 11.79
N GLU A 250 -14.63 37.23 11.47
CA GLU A 250 -14.16 38.22 10.50
C GLU A 250 -12.79 38.82 10.87
N ASN A 251 -12.55 39.07 12.15
CA ASN A 251 -11.26 39.60 12.60
C ASN A 251 -10.21 38.50 12.77
N GLN A 252 -10.65 37.32 13.19
CA GLN A 252 -9.77 36.22 13.60
C GLN A 252 -9.37 35.30 12.44
N LEU A 253 -10.27 35.02 11.50
CA LEU A 253 -10.12 34.01 10.46
C LEU A 253 -9.95 34.60 9.06
N GLN A 254 -10.35 35.86 8.81
CA GLN A 254 -10.12 36.49 7.50
C GLN A 254 -8.62 36.56 7.13
N PRO A 255 -7.67 36.87 8.06
CA PRO A 255 -6.25 36.77 7.76
C PRO A 255 -5.77 35.34 7.44
N ILE A 256 -6.42 34.34 8.03
CA ILE A 256 -6.16 32.92 7.76
C ILE A 256 -6.60 32.56 6.34
N ILE A 257 -7.76 33.05 5.87
CA ILE A 257 -8.21 32.88 4.48
C ILE A 257 -7.16 33.40 3.50
N VAL A 258 -6.65 34.61 3.70
CA VAL A 258 -5.58 35.20 2.86
C VAL A 258 -4.33 34.32 2.84
N THR A 259 -3.95 33.78 4.00
CA THR A 259 -2.78 32.91 4.12
C THR A 259 -2.97 31.61 3.35
N ILE A 260 -4.15 30.98 3.45
CA ILE A 260 -4.51 29.74 2.72
C ILE A 260 -4.46 29.97 1.20
N GLU A 261 -5.04 31.07 0.71
CA GLU A 261 -5.06 31.39 -0.72
C GLU A 261 -3.65 31.59 -1.28
N ASN A 262 -2.80 32.34 -0.57
CA ASN A 262 -1.40 32.53 -0.95
C ASN A 262 -0.61 31.20 -0.93
N MET A 263 -0.86 30.34 0.06
CA MET A 263 -0.23 29.02 0.13
C MET A 263 -0.66 28.12 -1.01
N ALA A 264 -1.95 28.10 -1.36
CA ALA A 264 -2.46 27.31 -2.47
C ALA A 264 -1.80 27.74 -3.79
N ALA A 265 -1.75 29.05 -4.06
CA ALA A 265 -1.10 29.59 -5.25
C ALA A 265 0.40 29.23 -5.33
N ARG A 266 1.13 29.33 -4.21
CA ARG A 266 2.57 28.97 -4.17
C ARG A 266 2.83 27.48 -4.38
N ASN A 267 1.93 26.62 -3.90
CA ASN A 267 2.12 25.17 -3.96
C ASN A 267 1.57 24.56 -5.27
N GLN A 268 0.65 25.21 -5.98
CA GLN A 268 -0.02 24.63 -7.16
C GLN A 268 0.93 23.98 -8.17
N LYS A 269 2.04 24.64 -8.52
CA LYS A 269 2.98 24.12 -9.52
C LYS A 269 3.67 22.83 -9.04
N MET A 270 4.26 22.86 -7.85
CA MET A 270 5.12 21.77 -7.34
C MET A 270 4.33 20.68 -6.61
N HIS A 271 3.30 21.07 -5.87
CA HIS A 271 2.46 20.24 -5.01
C HIS A 271 0.98 20.58 -5.21
N PRO A 272 0.42 20.32 -6.41
CA PRO A 272 -0.98 20.61 -6.70
C PRO A 272 -1.97 19.92 -5.75
N GLU A 273 -1.63 18.73 -5.23
CA GLU A 273 -2.44 18.03 -4.22
C GLU A 273 -2.69 18.89 -2.97
N LEU A 274 -1.67 19.64 -2.52
CA LEU A 274 -1.81 20.54 -1.38
C LEU A 274 -2.67 21.76 -1.72
N ALA A 275 -2.56 22.28 -2.95
CA ALA A 275 -3.40 23.38 -3.40
C ALA A 275 -4.89 22.98 -3.41
N PHE A 276 -5.22 21.76 -3.87
CA PHE A 276 -6.58 21.23 -3.80
C PHE A 276 -7.09 21.14 -2.36
N GLU A 277 -6.30 20.58 -1.44
CA GLU A 277 -6.69 20.47 -0.03
C GLU A 277 -6.92 21.84 0.61
N LEU A 278 -6.03 22.80 0.37
CA LEU A 278 -6.11 24.16 0.90
C LEU A 278 -7.35 24.91 0.39
N ILE A 279 -7.60 24.89 -0.92
CA ILE A 279 -8.77 25.55 -1.53
C ILE A 279 -10.06 24.94 -1.01
N MET A 280 -10.15 23.61 -0.94
CA MET A 280 -11.36 22.96 -0.44
C MET A 280 -11.59 23.18 1.06
N ALA A 281 -10.52 23.27 1.86
CA ALA A 281 -10.60 23.61 3.27
C ALA A 281 -11.01 25.07 3.49
N ARG A 282 -10.51 26.00 2.67
CA ARG A 282 -11.01 27.38 2.63
C ARG A 282 -12.51 27.42 2.32
N ASP A 283 -12.95 26.71 1.28
CA ASP A 283 -14.36 26.68 0.89
C ASP A 283 -15.25 26.05 1.97
N ASP A 284 -14.76 25.04 2.69
CA ASP A 284 -15.45 24.46 3.85
C ASP A 284 -15.62 25.49 4.99
N LEU A 285 -14.64 26.38 5.19
CA LEU A 285 -14.71 27.43 6.20
C LEU A 285 -15.67 28.56 5.79
N LEU A 286 -15.58 29.01 4.53
CA LEU A 286 -16.49 30.01 3.95
C LEU A 286 -17.96 29.54 4.00
N GLY A 287 -18.21 28.26 3.68
CA GLY A 287 -19.55 27.68 3.75
C GLY A 287 -20.14 27.58 5.17
N ARG A 288 -19.28 27.58 6.22
CA ARG A 288 -19.71 27.56 7.62
C ARG A 288 -19.85 28.94 8.24
N ILE A 289 -19.13 29.93 7.71
CA ILE A 289 -19.07 31.29 8.27
C ILE A 289 -19.34 32.31 7.15
N PRO A 290 -20.60 32.74 6.99
CA PRO A 290 -20.99 33.64 5.90
C PRO A 290 -20.33 35.03 5.94
N SER A 291 -19.79 35.47 7.08
CA SER A 291 -19.08 36.75 7.19
C SER A 291 -17.68 36.73 6.58
N LEU A 292 -17.12 35.56 6.30
CA LEU A 292 -15.83 35.41 5.62
C LEU A 292 -16.01 35.47 4.11
N HIS A 293 -15.00 35.99 3.43
CA HIS A 293 -14.99 36.07 1.96
C HIS A 293 -13.62 35.74 1.37
N THR A 294 -13.61 35.28 0.12
CA THR A 294 -12.36 35.11 -0.64
C THR A 294 -11.70 36.47 -0.89
N THR A 295 -10.37 36.50 -0.96
CA THR A 295 -9.62 37.67 -1.44
C THR A 295 -9.17 37.51 -2.90
N HIS A 296 -9.17 36.29 -3.40
CA HIS A 296 -8.86 35.95 -4.79
C HIS A 296 -10.02 35.22 -5.46
N ILE A 297 -10.97 35.98 -6.02
CA ILE A 297 -12.21 35.46 -6.66
C ILE A 297 -11.93 34.38 -7.71
N GLY A 298 -10.79 34.46 -8.41
CA GLY A 298 -10.39 33.47 -9.43
C GLY A 298 -9.89 32.12 -8.88
N SER A 299 -9.53 32.03 -7.60
CA SER A 299 -8.96 30.81 -7.01
C SER A 299 -10.08 29.86 -6.54
N THR A 300 -10.81 29.24 -7.47
CA THR A 300 -11.89 28.28 -7.15
C THR A 300 -11.47 26.83 -7.38
N LEU A 301 -12.19 25.88 -6.79
CA LEU A 301 -12.00 24.45 -7.08
C LEU A 301 -12.12 24.17 -8.59
N SER A 302 -13.13 24.72 -9.25
CA SER A 302 -13.35 24.55 -10.68
C SER A 302 -12.19 25.11 -11.52
N LYS A 303 -11.65 26.28 -11.15
CA LYS A 303 -10.47 26.85 -11.81
C LYS A 303 -9.24 25.97 -11.63
N LEU A 304 -9.04 25.43 -10.43
CA LEU A 304 -7.90 24.55 -10.16
C LEU A 304 -8.02 23.21 -10.93
N ILE A 305 -9.22 22.66 -11.06
CA ILE A 305 -9.48 21.49 -11.93
C ILE A 305 -9.14 21.80 -13.39
N LEU A 306 -9.54 22.96 -13.90
CA LEU A 306 -9.22 23.40 -15.26
C LEU A 306 -7.71 23.58 -15.48
N ASP A 307 -7.02 24.22 -14.54
CA ASP A 307 -5.59 24.50 -14.64
C ASP A 307 -4.74 23.22 -14.55
N GLU A 308 -5.16 22.27 -13.70
CA GLU A 308 -4.45 21.00 -13.48
C GLU A 308 -5.04 19.83 -14.29
N GLU A 309 -5.92 20.11 -15.27
CA GLU A 309 -6.72 19.10 -16.01
C GLU A 309 -5.85 17.94 -16.48
N LYS A 310 -4.69 18.25 -17.10
CA LYS A 310 -3.74 17.26 -17.64
C LYS A 310 -3.05 16.41 -16.57
N ARG A 311 -2.86 16.95 -15.36
CA ARG A 311 -2.10 16.33 -14.27
C ARG A 311 -2.99 15.54 -13.31
N LEU A 312 -4.31 15.64 -13.41
CA LEU A 312 -5.28 14.99 -12.50
C LEU A 312 -4.97 13.51 -12.21
N ILE A 313 -4.60 12.71 -13.22
CA ILE A 313 -4.24 11.28 -13.04
C ILE A 313 -3.12 11.10 -12.00
N SER A 314 -2.13 12.00 -11.98
CA SER A 314 -1.01 11.95 -11.03
C SER A 314 -1.31 12.59 -9.67
N ILE A 315 -2.38 13.40 -9.60
CA ILE A 315 -2.75 14.18 -8.41
C ILE A 315 -3.72 13.40 -7.54
N LEU A 316 -4.79 12.86 -8.14
CA LEU A 316 -5.87 12.16 -7.44
C LEU A 316 -5.39 11.06 -6.48
N PRO A 317 -4.40 10.20 -6.83
CA PRO A 317 -3.93 9.15 -5.92
C PRO A 317 -3.29 9.69 -4.62
N LYS A 318 -2.76 10.91 -4.65
CA LYS A 318 -2.05 11.54 -3.51
C LYS A 318 -3.01 12.16 -2.49
N LEU A 319 -4.28 12.31 -2.84
CA LEU A 319 -5.28 12.96 -2.01
C LEU A 319 -5.97 11.97 -1.06
N PRO A 320 -6.47 12.44 0.09
CA PRO A 320 -7.40 11.69 0.92
C PRO A 320 -8.68 11.34 0.14
N ALA A 321 -9.25 10.15 0.37
CA ALA A 321 -10.36 9.62 -0.42
C ALA A 321 -11.58 10.56 -0.49
N ALA A 322 -11.94 11.22 0.62
CA ALA A 322 -13.06 12.17 0.65
C ALA A 322 -12.79 13.42 -0.20
N LYS A 323 -11.52 13.84 -0.29
CA LYS A 323 -11.11 15.02 -1.05
C LYS A 323 -10.99 14.70 -2.54
N GLU A 324 -10.46 13.53 -2.88
CA GLU A 324 -10.48 12.95 -4.24
C GLU A 324 -11.91 12.89 -4.79
N LYS A 325 -12.85 12.36 -3.99
CA LYS A 325 -14.27 12.28 -4.36
C LYS A 325 -14.87 13.63 -4.74
N ARG A 326 -14.66 14.65 -3.90
CA ARG A 326 -15.18 16.01 -4.13
C ARG A 326 -14.64 16.63 -5.42
N ILE A 327 -13.41 16.32 -5.81
CA ILE A 327 -12.83 16.77 -7.08
C ILE A 327 -13.52 16.09 -8.25
N LEU A 328 -13.72 14.77 -8.19
CA LEU A 328 -14.40 14.02 -9.25
C LEU A 328 -15.84 14.51 -9.43
N GLU A 329 -16.57 14.73 -8.34
CA GLU A 329 -17.95 15.28 -8.36
C GLU A 329 -18.02 16.71 -8.93
N ALA A 330 -16.92 17.47 -8.86
CA ALA A 330 -16.83 18.82 -9.40
C ALA A 330 -16.41 18.85 -10.89
N LEU A 331 -16.06 17.71 -11.52
CA LEU A 331 -15.67 17.67 -12.94
C LEU A 331 -16.76 18.20 -13.89
N PRO A 332 -18.05 17.84 -13.76
CA PRO A 332 -19.09 18.31 -14.68
C PRO A 332 -19.22 19.83 -14.69
N SER A 333 -19.22 20.45 -13.51
CA SER A 333 -19.32 21.91 -13.38
C SER A 333 -18.03 22.62 -13.77
N ALA A 334 -16.87 22.02 -13.53
CA ALA A 334 -15.58 22.63 -13.84
C ALA A 334 -15.22 22.59 -15.32
N LEU A 335 -15.48 21.47 -16.00
CA LEU A 335 -15.03 21.25 -17.38
C LEU A 335 -16.12 21.50 -18.42
N GLY A 336 -17.38 21.68 -18.00
CA GLY A 336 -18.50 21.89 -18.90
C GLY A 336 -18.61 20.74 -19.92
N PRO A 337 -18.91 21.00 -21.20
CA PRO A 337 -19.13 19.94 -22.20
C PRO A 337 -17.98 18.93 -22.37
N ARG A 338 -16.74 19.30 -22.04
CA ARG A 338 -15.56 18.42 -22.18
C ARG A 338 -15.43 17.40 -21.04
N TRP A 339 -16.27 17.49 -20.01
CA TRP A 339 -16.10 16.71 -18.79
C TRP A 339 -16.26 15.21 -19.03
N THR A 340 -17.20 14.78 -19.89
CA THR A 340 -17.46 13.36 -20.16
C THR A 340 -16.23 12.69 -20.77
N GLU A 341 -15.69 13.25 -21.86
CA GLU A 341 -14.48 12.75 -22.50
C GLU A 341 -13.31 12.69 -21.50
N ARG A 342 -13.16 13.75 -20.70
CA ARG A 342 -12.09 13.79 -19.70
C ARG A 342 -12.27 12.73 -18.62
N ALA A 343 -13.49 12.50 -18.13
CA ALA A 343 -13.79 11.49 -17.13
C ALA A 343 -13.48 10.08 -17.65
N LEU A 344 -13.85 9.77 -18.90
CA LEU A 344 -13.51 8.49 -19.54
C LEU A 344 -12.00 8.29 -19.67
N HIS A 345 -11.26 9.32 -20.07
CA HIS A 345 -9.79 9.27 -20.10
C HIS A 345 -9.19 9.11 -18.69
N LEU A 346 -9.76 9.76 -17.67
CA LEU A 346 -9.34 9.55 -16.28
C LEU A 346 -9.54 8.09 -15.87
N MET A 347 -10.67 7.48 -16.22
CA MET A 347 -10.98 6.09 -15.90
C MET A 347 -9.94 5.12 -16.50
N GLN A 348 -9.45 5.39 -17.71
CA GLN A 348 -8.44 4.55 -18.37
C GLN A 348 -7.04 4.65 -17.74
N GLY A 349 -6.72 5.74 -17.05
CA GLY A 349 -5.38 5.99 -16.50
C GLY A 349 -5.28 6.02 -14.98
N SER A 350 -6.39 5.95 -14.25
CA SER A 350 -6.42 6.17 -12.80
C SER A 350 -6.41 4.87 -11.99
N HIS A 351 -6.17 5.02 -10.69
CA HIS A 351 -6.24 3.96 -9.68
C HIS A 351 -7.68 3.54 -9.36
N GLY A 352 -7.84 2.39 -8.71
CA GLY A 352 -9.16 1.79 -8.45
C GLY A 352 -10.17 2.67 -7.71
N ARG A 353 -9.75 3.59 -6.83
CA ARG A 353 -10.72 4.49 -6.13
C ARG A 353 -11.40 5.46 -7.08
N ALA A 354 -10.66 5.96 -8.08
CA ALA A 354 -11.22 6.84 -9.10
C ALA A 354 -12.10 6.04 -10.06
N VAL A 355 -11.63 4.85 -10.48
CA VAL A 355 -12.39 3.94 -11.36
C VAL A 355 -13.71 3.49 -10.72
N ALA A 356 -13.80 3.38 -9.40
CA ALA A 356 -15.06 3.09 -8.71
C ALA A 356 -16.03 4.29 -8.64
N GLN A 357 -15.54 5.52 -8.75
CA GLN A 357 -16.35 6.74 -8.57
C GLN A 357 -16.78 7.37 -9.89
N ILE A 358 -15.90 7.36 -10.90
CA ILE A 358 -16.17 7.97 -12.21
C ILE A 358 -17.44 7.40 -12.86
N PRO A 359 -17.65 6.07 -12.92
CA PRO A 359 -18.87 5.48 -13.46
C PRO A 359 -20.14 5.94 -12.75
N ARG A 360 -20.08 6.08 -11.43
CA ARG A 360 -21.21 6.57 -10.63
C ARG A 360 -21.56 8.00 -11.02
N ILE A 361 -20.58 8.88 -11.15
CA ILE A 361 -20.80 10.28 -11.56
C ILE A 361 -21.34 10.36 -12.99
N LEU A 362 -20.82 9.54 -13.91
CA LEU A 362 -21.34 9.42 -15.28
C LEU A 362 -22.79 8.93 -15.28
N GLY A 363 -23.15 7.96 -14.44
CA GLY A 363 -24.52 7.50 -14.28
C GLY A 363 -25.46 8.58 -13.74
N GLU A 364 -25.07 9.28 -12.66
CA GLU A 364 -25.85 10.34 -12.01
C GLU A 364 -26.10 11.56 -12.93
N THR A 365 -25.28 11.74 -13.96
CA THR A 365 -25.37 12.84 -14.95
C THR A 365 -25.92 12.40 -16.31
N GLY A 366 -26.38 11.15 -16.43
CA GLY A 366 -27.00 10.64 -17.65
C GLY A 366 -26.03 10.27 -18.78
N GLN A 367 -24.73 10.16 -18.51
CA GLN A 367 -23.67 9.81 -19.48
C GLN A 367 -23.38 8.28 -19.50
N HIS A 368 -24.38 7.47 -19.16
CA HIS A 368 -24.27 6.01 -19.16
C HIS A 368 -23.97 5.42 -20.55
N PRO A 369 -24.58 5.91 -21.66
CA PRO A 369 -24.31 5.40 -23.01
C PRO A 369 -22.85 5.59 -23.46
N GLU A 370 -22.24 6.72 -23.13
CA GLU A 370 -20.86 7.06 -23.48
C GLU A 370 -19.88 6.14 -22.74
N LEU A 371 -20.13 5.92 -21.44
CA LEU A 371 -19.37 4.97 -20.63
C LEU A 371 -19.47 3.55 -21.19
N ARG A 372 -20.69 3.11 -21.51
CA ARG A 372 -20.94 1.81 -22.12
C ARG A 372 -20.15 1.61 -23.39
N THR A 373 -20.24 2.57 -24.32
CA THR A 373 -19.53 2.53 -25.61
C THR A 373 -18.02 2.42 -25.42
N MET A 374 -17.47 3.18 -24.47
CA MET A 374 -16.04 3.12 -24.14
C MET A 374 -15.64 1.75 -23.55
N LEU A 375 -16.45 1.18 -22.66
CA LEU A 375 -16.20 -0.14 -22.07
C LEU A 375 -16.29 -1.26 -23.11
N GLU A 376 -17.34 -1.29 -23.94
CA GLU A 376 -17.51 -2.26 -25.03
C GLU A 376 -16.29 -2.27 -25.96
N ARG A 377 -15.86 -1.07 -26.37
CA ARG A 377 -14.66 -0.91 -27.20
C ARG A 377 -13.40 -1.41 -26.49
N SER A 378 -13.23 -1.03 -25.21
CA SER A 378 -12.03 -1.39 -24.44
C SER A 378 -11.93 -2.88 -24.16
N ILE A 379 -13.07 -3.57 -24.01
CA ILE A 379 -13.12 -5.04 -23.89
C ILE A 379 -12.74 -5.67 -25.22
N ARG A 380 -13.38 -5.28 -26.32
CA ARG A 380 -13.13 -5.84 -27.65
C ARG A 380 -11.69 -5.66 -28.14
N GLU A 381 -11.11 -4.50 -27.89
CA GLU A 381 -9.71 -4.18 -28.25
C GLU A 381 -8.70 -4.71 -27.22
N HIS A 382 -9.17 -5.38 -26.16
CA HIS A 382 -8.36 -5.81 -25.00
C HIS A 382 -7.54 -4.68 -24.36
N SER A 383 -7.97 -3.42 -24.48
CA SER A 383 -7.28 -2.23 -23.97
C SER A 383 -7.72 -1.81 -22.56
N ALA A 384 -8.79 -2.40 -22.03
CA ALA A 384 -9.27 -2.15 -20.66
C ALA A 384 -8.17 -2.46 -19.60
N THR A 385 -8.08 -1.62 -18.57
CA THR A 385 -7.11 -1.81 -17.49
C THR A 385 -7.61 -2.79 -16.43
N GLY A 386 -6.69 -3.32 -15.62
CA GLY A 386 -7.06 -4.25 -14.55
C GLY A 386 -8.02 -3.65 -13.52
N GLU A 387 -7.88 -2.37 -13.19
CA GLU A 387 -8.80 -1.67 -12.29
C GLU A 387 -10.20 -1.49 -12.92
N MET A 388 -10.28 -1.18 -14.22
CA MET A 388 -11.57 -1.11 -14.94
C MET A 388 -12.29 -2.45 -14.97
N LEU A 389 -11.56 -3.52 -15.30
CA LEU A 389 -12.12 -4.87 -15.36
C LEU A 389 -12.51 -5.39 -13.98
N THR A 390 -11.72 -5.07 -12.95
CA THR A 390 -12.07 -5.40 -11.55
C THR A 390 -13.39 -4.74 -11.15
N TRP A 391 -13.53 -3.44 -11.45
CA TRP A 391 -14.77 -2.70 -11.20
C TRP A 391 -15.95 -3.28 -11.98
N LEU A 392 -15.78 -3.54 -13.28
CA LEU A 392 -16.85 -4.10 -14.12
C LEU A 392 -17.30 -5.48 -13.62
N CYS A 393 -16.37 -6.34 -13.19
CA CYS A 393 -16.71 -7.63 -12.59
C CYS A 393 -17.54 -7.47 -11.31
N SER A 394 -17.25 -6.44 -10.49
CA SER A 394 -18.03 -6.16 -9.27
C SER A 394 -19.41 -5.54 -9.54
N GLU A 395 -19.59 -4.86 -10.68
CA GLU A 395 -20.84 -4.22 -11.08
C GLU A 395 -21.61 -5.01 -12.16
N ARG A 396 -21.23 -6.28 -12.37
CA ARG A 396 -21.72 -7.13 -13.49
C ARG A 396 -23.24 -7.31 -13.54
N GLU A 397 -23.94 -7.17 -12.43
CA GLU A 397 -25.41 -7.24 -12.40
C GLU A 397 -26.04 -6.04 -13.13
N HIS A 398 -25.45 -4.84 -12.97
CA HIS A 398 -25.89 -3.61 -13.62
C HIS A 398 -25.38 -3.46 -15.05
N TRP A 399 -24.29 -4.15 -15.39
CA TRP A 399 -23.62 -4.09 -16.70
C TRP A 399 -23.63 -5.44 -17.42
N ASN A 400 -24.71 -6.20 -17.24
CA ASN A 400 -24.81 -7.58 -17.71
C ASN A 400 -24.63 -7.73 -19.23
N GLU A 401 -24.91 -6.67 -20.01
CA GLU A 401 -24.71 -6.64 -21.45
C GLU A 401 -23.24 -6.68 -21.87
N LEU A 402 -22.32 -6.31 -20.95
CA LEU A 402 -20.87 -6.34 -21.17
C LEU A 402 -20.23 -7.63 -20.65
N VAL A 403 -21.02 -8.48 -19.97
CA VAL A 403 -20.57 -9.71 -19.33
C VAL A 403 -20.70 -10.84 -20.34
N THR A 404 -19.83 -10.80 -21.35
CA THR A 404 -19.78 -11.75 -22.48
C THR A 404 -18.44 -12.50 -22.49
N PRO A 405 -18.27 -13.57 -23.30
CA PRO A 405 -16.98 -14.27 -23.41
C PRO A 405 -15.78 -13.38 -23.75
N ASP A 406 -15.99 -12.27 -24.46
CA ASP A 406 -14.94 -11.28 -24.77
C ASP A 406 -14.36 -10.66 -23.49
N LEU A 407 -15.17 -10.53 -22.42
CA LEU A 407 -14.70 -10.04 -21.13
C LEU A 407 -13.59 -10.93 -20.56
N LEU A 408 -13.71 -12.26 -20.67
CA LEU A 408 -12.65 -13.17 -20.22
C LEU A 408 -11.37 -12.96 -21.04
N GLY A 409 -11.48 -12.76 -22.35
CA GLY A 409 -10.35 -12.42 -23.21
C GLY A 409 -9.63 -11.14 -22.75
N ALA A 410 -10.41 -10.08 -22.47
CA ALA A 410 -9.89 -8.82 -21.94
C ALA A 410 -9.22 -8.98 -20.56
N ILE A 411 -9.81 -9.80 -19.67
CA ILE A 411 -9.24 -10.12 -18.35
C ILE A 411 -7.89 -10.80 -18.48
N LEU A 412 -7.79 -11.85 -19.31
CA LEU A 412 -6.54 -12.57 -19.52
C LEU A 412 -5.45 -11.64 -20.10
N ALA A 413 -5.79 -10.84 -21.11
CA ALA A 413 -4.86 -9.87 -21.70
C ALA A 413 -4.37 -8.81 -20.69
N ALA A 414 -5.26 -8.32 -19.81
CA ALA A 414 -4.88 -7.39 -18.76
C ALA A 414 -3.95 -8.02 -17.72
N LEU A 415 -4.21 -9.26 -17.30
CA LEU A 415 -3.37 -10.00 -16.37
C LEU A 415 -1.97 -10.30 -16.94
N GLU A 416 -1.88 -10.60 -18.24
CA GLU A 416 -0.59 -10.76 -18.92
C GLU A 416 0.25 -9.47 -18.86
N ARG A 417 -0.36 -8.32 -19.19
CA ARG A 417 0.30 -7.02 -19.08
C ARG A 417 0.75 -6.71 -17.64
N GLU A 418 -0.07 -7.01 -16.65
CA GLU A 418 0.26 -6.78 -15.23
C GLU A 418 1.44 -7.65 -14.78
N LYS A 419 1.46 -8.93 -15.18
CA LYS A 419 2.56 -9.86 -14.87
C LYS A 419 3.89 -9.39 -15.44
N HIS A 420 3.88 -8.79 -16.64
CA HIS A 420 5.07 -8.18 -17.25
C HIS A 420 5.57 -6.94 -16.48
N ASN A 421 4.66 -6.12 -15.96
CA ASN A 421 5.01 -4.85 -15.31
C ASN A 421 5.40 -5.01 -13.82
N ALA A 422 4.83 -5.99 -13.10
CA ALA A 422 5.04 -6.16 -11.67
C ALA A 422 5.02 -7.66 -11.25
N PRO A 423 6.14 -8.40 -11.42
CA PRO A 423 6.20 -9.81 -11.06
C PRO A 423 6.15 -10.00 -9.52
N GLY A 424 5.23 -10.85 -9.03
CA GLY A 424 5.31 -11.39 -7.66
C GLY A 424 4.09 -11.22 -6.76
N ARG A 425 3.03 -10.50 -7.14
CA ARG A 425 1.79 -10.41 -6.35
C ARG A 425 0.55 -10.51 -7.23
N ALA A 426 -0.38 -11.39 -6.87
CA ALA A 426 -1.68 -11.49 -7.53
C ALA A 426 -2.45 -10.17 -7.42
N SER A 427 -2.88 -9.62 -8.56
CA SER A 427 -3.62 -8.37 -8.63
C SER A 427 -5.06 -8.54 -8.11
N LYS A 428 -5.79 -7.43 -7.95
CA LYS A 428 -7.22 -7.50 -7.61
C LYS A 428 -8.02 -8.21 -8.69
N LEU A 429 -7.66 -7.99 -9.96
CA LEU A 429 -8.31 -8.65 -11.10
C LEU A 429 -8.09 -10.16 -11.07
N HIS A 430 -6.87 -10.61 -10.76
CA HIS A 430 -6.58 -12.03 -10.61
C HIS A 430 -7.46 -12.66 -9.52
N ARG A 431 -7.55 -12.00 -8.36
CA ARG A 431 -8.43 -12.46 -7.27
C ARG A 431 -9.89 -12.45 -7.67
N ALA A 432 -10.37 -11.43 -8.37
CA ALA A 432 -11.75 -11.40 -8.87
C ALA A 432 -12.03 -12.63 -9.76
N LEU A 433 -11.14 -12.97 -10.70
CA LEU A 433 -11.33 -14.14 -11.55
C LEU A 433 -11.30 -15.48 -10.78
N VAL A 434 -10.38 -15.61 -9.82
CA VAL A 434 -10.16 -16.88 -9.11
C VAL A 434 -11.15 -17.08 -7.95
N GLU A 435 -11.45 -16.05 -7.18
CA GLU A 435 -12.24 -16.14 -5.96
C GLU A 435 -13.76 -15.96 -6.21
N ASP A 436 -14.15 -15.16 -7.21
CA ASP A 436 -15.56 -14.95 -7.58
C ASP A 436 -16.10 -16.17 -8.35
N ARG A 437 -16.71 -17.12 -7.63
CA ARG A 437 -17.17 -18.39 -8.22
C ARG A 437 -18.25 -18.20 -9.30
N PRO A 438 -19.26 -17.33 -9.12
CA PRO A 438 -20.27 -17.06 -10.15
C PRO A 438 -19.74 -16.44 -11.45
N LEU A 439 -18.63 -15.68 -11.41
CA LEU A 439 -18.21 -14.81 -12.52
C LEU A 439 -18.12 -15.53 -13.88
N LEU A 440 -17.46 -16.69 -13.96
CA LEU A 440 -17.39 -17.46 -15.21
C LEU A 440 -18.76 -17.99 -15.63
N GLY A 441 -19.62 -18.35 -14.67
CA GLY A 441 -21.00 -18.71 -14.94
C GLY A 441 -21.78 -17.56 -15.59
N ASP A 442 -21.61 -16.34 -15.07
CA ASP A 442 -22.27 -15.14 -15.59
C ASP A 442 -21.77 -14.77 -17.00
N ILE A 443 -20.45 -14.83 -17.23
CA ILE A 443 -19.80 -14.57 -18.54
C ILE A 443 -20.32 -15.51 -19.63
N PHE A 444 -20.58 -16.76 -19.29
CA PHE A 444 -20.93 -17.81 -20.25
C PHE A 444 -22.42 -18.14 -20.31
N LYS A 445 -23.25 -17.51 -19.47
CA LYS A 445 -24.66 -17.88 -19.25
C LYS A 445 -25.49 -17.99 -20.54
N ASN A 446 -25.23 -17.11 -21.51
CA ASN A 446 -25.95 -17.04 -22.80
C ASN A 446 -24.98 -17.11 -24.00
N ALA A 447 -23.79 -17.69 -23.82
CA ALA A 447 -22.77 -17.76 -24.86
C ALA A 447 -22.99 -18.95 -25.82
N ASP A 448 -22.40 -18.89 -27.00
CA ASP A 448 -22.29 -20.05 -27.88
C ASP A 448 -21.26 -21.04 -27.31
N ILE A 449 -21.54 -22.35 -27.37
CA ILE A 449 -20.63 -23.41 -26.92
C ILE A 449 -19.27 -23.37 -27.62
N ALA A 450 -19.20 -22.92 -28.87
CA ALA A 450 -17.94 -22.73 -29.60
C ALA A 450 -17.08 -21.61 -28.98
N LEU A 451 -17.70 -20.53 -28.51
CA LEU A 451 -17.00 -19.45 -27.80
C LEU A 451 -16.53 -19.92 -26.42
N ALA A 452 -17.34 -20.70 -25.71
CA ALA A 452 -16.94 -21.34 -24.45
C ALA A 452 -15.73 -22.27 -24.66
N ARG A 453 -15.74 -23.08 -25.72
CA ARG A 453 -14.64 -23.97 -26.09
C ARG A 453 -13.35 -23.19 -26.40
N ASP A 454 -13.42 -22.12 -27.19
CA ASP A 454 -12.25 -21.28 -27.50
C ASP A 454 -11.66 -20.64 -26.22
N ALA A 455 -12.53 -20.12 -25.35
CA ALA A 455 -12.11 -19.55 -24.08
C ALA A 455 -11.46 -20.59 -23.15
N MET A 456 -11.99 -21.81 -23.08
CA MET A 456 -11.37 -22.91 -22.34
C MET A 456 -9.97 -23.25 -22.87
N ARG A 457 -9.79 -23.30 -24.20
CA ARG A 457 -8.46 -23.53 -24.81
C ARG A 457 -7.46 -22.43 -24.43
N ARG A 458 -7.88 -21.16 -24.49
CA ARG A 458 -7.03 -20.03 -24.06
C ARG A 458 -6.63 -20.15 -22.60
N LEU A 459 -7.57 -20.54 -21.73
CA LEU A 459 -7.31 -20.71 -20.30
C LEU A 459 -6.35 -21.88 -20.01
N GLN A 460 -6.46 -23.00 -20.74
CA GLN A 460 -5.55 -24.14 -20.64
C GLN A 460 -4.11 -23.76 -21.01
N LEU A 461 -3.96 -23.06 -22.14
CA LEU A 461 -2.66 -22.64 -22.68
C LEU A 461 -2.05 -21.44 -21.94
N SER A 462 -2.82 -20.75 -21.09
CA SER A 462 -2.36 -19.54 -20.41
C SER A 462 -1.28 -19.85 -19.37
N PRO A 463 -0.15 -19.11 -19.36
CA PRO A 463 0.88 -19.22 -18.33
C PRO A 463 0.57 -18.40 -17.07
N LEU A 464 -0.66 -17.85 -16.96
CA LEU A 464 -1.05 -16.97 -15.85
C LEU A 464 -1.32 -17.71 -14.54
N PHE A 465 -1.74 -18.97 -14.61
CA PHE A 465 -2.24 -19.74 -13.48
C PHE A 465 -1.48 -21.05 -13.30
N ASP A 466 -1.43 -21.55 -12.07
CA ASP A 466 -1.00 -22.92 -11.80
C ASP A 466 -2.07 -23.93 -12.26
N GLU A 467 -1.67 -25.21 -12.36
CA GLU A 467 -2.55 -26.27 -12.87
C GLU A 467 -3.80 -26.48 -12.02
N LEU A 468 -3.72 -26.32 -10.70
CA LEU A 468 -4.87 -26.43 -9.80
C LEU A 468 -5.90 -25.33 -10.07
N THR A 469 -5.43 -24.10 -10.21
CA THR A 469 -6.27 -22.93 -10.49
C THR A 469 -6.89 -23.02 -11.88
N LYS A 470 -6.12 -23.44 -12.90
CA LYS A 470 -6.66 -23.72 -14.24
C LYS A 470 -7.80 -24.73 -14.19
N ARG A 471 -7.59 -25.88 -13.53
CA ARG A 471 -8.62 -26.92 -13.38
C ARG A 471 -9.86 -26.36 -12.66
N SER A 472 -9.69 -25.57 -11.60
CA SER A 472 -10.80 -24.93 -10.89
C SER A 472 -11.60 -23.99 -11.79
N LEU A 473 -10.94 -23.15 -12.58
CA LEU A 473 -11.59 -22.20 -13.49
C LEU A 473 -12.30 -22.93 -14.64
N LEU A 474 -11.65 -23.91 -15.26
CA LEU A 474 -12.24 -24.73 -16.32
C LEU A 474 -13.49 -25.48 -15.81
N ALA A 475 -13.44 -26.05 -14.61
CA ALA A 475 -14.58 -26.78 -14.03
C ALA A 475 -15.81 -25.88 -13.85
N ARG A 476 -15.62 -24.58 -13.62
CA ARG A 476 -16.73 -23.61 -13.56
C ARG A 476 -17.38 -23.38 -14.92
N VAL A 477 -16.61 -23.42 -16.01
CA VAL A 477 -17.16 -23.35 -17.38
C VAL A 477 -17.90 -24.63 -17.72
N VAL A 478 -17.34 -25.80 -17.37
CA VAL A 478 -18.01 -27.11 -17.57
C VAL A 478 -19.31 -27.24 -16.78
N LYS A 479 -19.42 -26.58 -15.62
CA LYS A 479 -20.69 -26.50 -14.90
C LYS A 479 -21.80 -25.82 -15.72
N VAL A 480 -21.46 -24.89 -16.62
CA VAL A 480 -22.41 -24.26 -17.56
C VAL A 480 -22.60 -25.14 -18.80
N TYR A 481 -21.52 -25.73 -19.31
CA TYR A 481 -21.53 -26.61 -20.49
C TYR A 481 -20.95 -28.00 -20.16
N PRO A 482 -21.77 -28.94 -19.64
CA PRO A 482 -21.30 -30.28 -19.28
C PRO A 482 -20.67 -31.05 -20.45
N GLU A 483 -21.10 -30.77 -21.68
CA GLU A 483 -20.56 -31.36 -22.92
C GLU A 483 -19.06 -31.08 -23.13
N LEU A 484 -18.50 -30.06 -22.46
CA LEU A 484 -17.08 -29.72 -22.53
C LEU A 484 -16.22 -30.40 -21.44
N GLU A 485 -16.81 -31.30 -20.63
CA GLU A 485 -16.11 -32.01 -19.55
C GLU A 485 -14.89 -32.80 -20.03
N SER A 486 -14.96 -33.38 -21.22
CA SER A 486 -13.85 -34.11 -21.87
C SER A 486 -12.59 -33.25 -22.04
N MET A 487 -12.72 -31.92 -22.06
CA MET A 487 -11.58 -31.01 -22.14
C MET A 487 -10.78 -30.93 -20.82
N ILE A 488 -11.35 -31.33 -19.67
CA ILE A 488 -10.70 -31.19 -18.34
C ILE A 488 -10.26 -32.53 -17.79
N THR A 489 -11.10 -33.56 -17.94
CA THR A 489 -10.95 -34.84 -17.23
C THR A 489 -9.82 -35.71 -17.77
N GLY A 490 -9.18 -35.30 -18.88
CA GLY A 490 -8.18 -36.15 -19.52
C GLY A 490 -8.78 -37.48 -19.96
N VAL A 491 -10.12 -37.58 -20.10
CA VAL A 491 -10.73 -38.58 -20.98
C VAL A 491 -10.47 -38.07 -22.38
N GLU A 492 -9.21 -38.19 -22.78
CA GLU A 492 -8.92 -38.53 -24.14
C GLU A 492 -9.83 -39.74 -24.44
N ALA A 493 -10.90 -39.50 -25.21
CA ALA A 493 -10.96 -40.25 -26.44
C ALA A 493 -9.55 -40.12 -27.01
N GLN A 494 -8.78 -41.17 -26.82
CA GLN A 494 -7.46 -41.36 -27.35
C GLN A 494 -7.63 -41.41 -28.88
N GLU A 495 -8.04 -40.29 -29.47
CA GLU A 495 -7.55 -39.89 -30.77
C GLU A 495 -6.05 -39.80 -30.55
N LYS A 496 -5.40 -40.95 -30.79
CA LYS A 496 -3.96 -41.16 -30.78
C LYS A 496 -3.26 -39.81 -30.94
N ALA A 497 -2.79 -39.21 -29.84
CA ALA A 497 -1.58 -38.42 -29.93
C ALA A 497 -0.58 -39.41 -30.51
N ALA A 498 -0.38 -39.34 -31.83
CA ALA A 498 0.33 -40.35 -32.57
C ALA A 498 1.70 -40.47 -31.92
N GLN A 499 1.93 -41.56 -31.19
CA GLN A 499 3.22 -41.83 -30.58
C GLN A 499 4.24 -41.71 -31.71
N LEU A 500 5.22 -40.84 -31.50
CA LEU A 500 6.13 -40.47 -32.57
C LEU A 500 7.17 -41.60 -32.69
N ILE A 501 7.01 -42.44 -33.71
CA ILE A 501 7.89 -43.59 -33.93
C ILE A 501 9.19 -43.09 -34.57
N VAL A 502 10.33 -43.45 -33.98
CA VAL A 502 11.67 -43.05 -34.43
C VAL A 502 12.67 -44.17 -34.25
N SER A 503 13.75 -44.16 -35.03
CA SER A 503 14.88 -45.04 -34.80
C SER A 503 15.55 -44.78 -33.44
N TRP A 504 16.23 -45.79 -32.89
CA TRP A 504 17.04 -45.63 -31.68
C TRP A 504 18.18 -44.64 -31.88
N SER A 505 18.84 -44.67 -33.05
CA SER A 505 19.91 -43.73 -33.43
C SER A 505 19.45 -42.27 -33.43
N SER A 506 18.29 -41.98 -34.02
CA SER A 506 17.73 -40.62 -34.02
C SER A 506 17.25 -40.16 -32.65
N LEU A 507 16.69 -41.07 -31.85
CA LEU A 507 16.31 -40.78 -30.48
C LEU A 507 17.52 -40.42 -29.61
N GLU A 508 18.61 -41.18 -29.74
CA GLU A 508 19.85 -40.92 -29.02
C GLU A 508 20.53 -39.62 -29.48
N LYS A 509 20.53 -39.34 -30.78
CA LYS A 509 21.01 -38.06 -31.32
C LYS A 509 20.24 -36.87 -30.73
N ARG A 510 18.91 -36.96 -30.65
CA ARG A 510 18.08 -35.90 -30.05
C ARG A 510 18.27 -35.76 -28.54
N LYS A 511 18.51 -36.86 -27.82
CA LYS A 511 18.91 -36.81 -26.41
C LYS A 511 20.27 -36.11 -26.25
N GLY A 512 21.25 -36.43 -27.10
CA GLY A 512 22.54 -35.75 -27.12
C GLY A 512 22.40 -34.24 -27.38
N GLU A 513 21.57 -33.83 -28.34
CA GLU A 513 21.26 -32.42 -28.60
C GLU A 513 20.64 -31.73 -27.37
N TYR A 514 19.72 -32.41 -26.68
CA TYR A 514 19.11 -31.89 -25.45
C TYR A 514 20.13 -31.75 -24.32
N GLU A 515 20.96 -32.76 -24.11
CA GLU A 515 21.99 -32.74 -23.07
C GLU A 515 23.04 -31.65 -23.32
N GLU A 516 23.51 -31.47 -24.55
CA GLU A 516 24.42 -30.39 -24.92
C GLU A 516 23.76 -29.03 -24.64
N LEU A 517 22.47 -28.88 -24.95
CA LEU A 517 21.73 -27.65 -24.73
C LEU A 517 21.62 -27.31 -23.23
N VAL A 518 21.33 -28.31 -22.39
CA VAL A 518 21.14 -28.14 -20.94
C VAL A 518 22.46 -28.04 -20.17
N LYS A 519 23.44 -28.89 -20.48
CA LYS A 519 24.71 -28.98 -19.73
C LYS A 519 25.77 -27.99 -20.21
N VAL A 520 25.71 -27.53 -21.46
CA VAL A 520 26.74 -26.68 -22.07
C VAL A 520 26.16 -25.31 -22.45
N LYS A 521 25.27 -25.25 -23.44
CA LYS A 521 24.85 -23.98 -24.08
C LYS A 521 24.10 -23.03 -23.15
N ILE A 522 23.15 -23.53 -22.34
CA ILE A 522 22.41 -22.69 -21.38
C ILE A 522 23.34 -22.13 -20.26
N PRO A 523 24.21 -22.96 -19.63
CA PRO A 523 25.20 -22.46 -18.68
C PRO A 523 26.19 -21.45 -19.27
N GLU A 524 26.67 -21.66 -20.49
CA GLU A 524 27.58 -20.71 -21.18
C GLU A 524 26.91 -19.35 -21.42
N ASN A 525 25.71 -19.35 -22.01
CA ASN A 525 24.93 -18.13 -22.19
C ASN A 525 24.60 -17.43 -20.84
N SER A 526 24.46 -18.19 -19.75
CA SER A 526 24.27 -17.61 -18.41
C SER A 526 25.53 -16.91 -17.90
N LYS A 527 26.73 -17.44 -18.22
CA LYS A 527 28.02 -16.78 -17.92
C LYS A 527 28.20 -15.51 -18.78
N GLU A 528 27.82 -15.55 -20.05
CA GLU A 528 27.85 -14.38 -20.94
C GLU A 528 26.94 -13.25 -20.43
N ILE A 529 25.72 -13.57 -19.97
CA ILE A 529 24.82 -12.59 -19.36
C ILE A 529 25.44 -11.99 -18.08
N ALA A 530 26.12 -12.80 -17.28
CA ALA A 530 26.78 -12.32 -16.06
C ALA A 530 27.96 -11.39 -16.37
N LEU A 531 28.75 -11.72 -17.40
CA LEU A 531 29.84 -10.88 -17.89
C LEU A 531 29.31 -9.56 -18.48
N ALA A 532 28.31 -9.63 -19.35
CA ALA A 532 27.65 -8.45 -19.95
C ALA A 532 27.08 -7.50 -18.88
N ARG A 533 26.60 -8.04 -17.76
CA ARG A 533 26.10 -7.28 -16.61
C ARG A 533 27.20 -6.55 -15.83
N SER A 534 28.45 -7.03 -15.90
CA SER A 534 29.58 -6.41 -15.20
C SER A 534 30.08 -5.12 -15.87
N TYR A 535 29.72 -4.88 -17.13
CA TYR A 535 30.14 -3.71 -17.91
C TYR A 535 29.33 -2.42 -17.62
N GLY A 536 28.43 -2.42 -16.64
CA GLY A 536 27.75 -1.21 -16.17
C GLY A 536 26.41 -0.94 -16.88
N ASP A 537 26.27 0.20 -17.56
CA ASP A 537 24.98 0.73 -18.01
C ASP A 537 24.20 -0.24 -18.92
N LEU A 538 23.16 -0.85 -18.35
CA LEU A 538 22.37 -1.92 -18.98
C LEU A 538 21.38 -1.39 -20.03
N SER A 539 21.13 -0.08 -20.07
CA SER A 539 20.12 0.51 -20.96
C SER A 539 20.59 0.60 -22.41
N GLU A 540 21.90 0.78 -22.62
CA GLU A 540 22.54 0.87 -23.95
C GLU A 540 23.39 -0.36 -24.34
N ASN A 541 23.62 -1.31 -23.42
CA ASN A 541 24.46 -2.47 -23.70
C ASN A 541 23.81 -3.46 -24.69
N PHE A 542 24.30 -3.45 -25.93
CA PHE A 542 23.85 -4.32 -27.03
C PHE A 542 24.14 -5.80 -26.74
N GLU A 543 25.27 -6.11 -26.14
CA GLU A 543 25.68 -7.49 -25.80
C GLU A 543 24.73 -8.10 -24.76
N PHE A 544 24.30 -7.32 -23.77
CA PHE A 544 23.32 -7.78 -22.77
C PHE A 544 21.96 -8.11 -23.42
N LYS A 545 21.48 -7.27 -24.34
CA LYS A 545 20.23 -7.50 -25.07
C LYS A 545 20.32 -8.74 -25.96
N ALA A 546 21.43 -8.91 -26.69
CA ALA A 546 21.68 -10.08 -27.54
C ALA A 546 21.73 -11.38 -26.72
N ALA A 547 22.48 -11.41 -25.61
CA ALA A 547 22.59 -12.58 -24.73
C ALA A 547 21.23 -12.94 -24.08
N LYS A 548 20.41 -11.94 -23.76
CA LYS A 548 19.04 -12.18 -23.26
C LYS A 548 18.10 -12.74 -24.33
N GLN A 549 18.20 -12.27 -25.57
CA GLN A 549 17.46 -12.85 -26.69
C GLN A 549 17.89 -14.29 -26.97
N MET A 550 19.20 -14.55 -26.95
CA MET A 550 19.75 -15.90 -27.10
C MET A 550 19.27 -16.85 -25.99
N GLN A 551 19.18 -16.37 -24.74
CA GLN A 551 18.58 -17.12 -23.63
C GLN A 551 17.14 -17.56 -23.94
N SER A 552 16.33 -16.68 -24.52
CA SER A 552 14.95 -16.99 -24.90
C SER A 552 14.89 -18.06 -25.99
N VAL A 553 15.74 -17.96 -27.01
CA VAL A 553 15.85 -18.96 -28.08
C VAL A 553 16.26 -20.33 -27.53
N LEU A 554 17.28 -20.38 -26.67
CA LEU A 554 17.74 -21.62 -26.04
C LEU A 554 16.65 -22.27 -25.16
N MET A 555 15.92 -21.48 -24.37
CA MET A 555 14.85 -21.99 -23.51
C MET A 555 13.65 -22.51 -24.31
N ARG A 556 13.27 -21.81 -25.39
CA ARG A 556 12.25 -22.30 -26.33
C ARG A 556 12.67 -23.62 -26.96
N ARG A 557 13.92 -23.70 -27.45
CA ARG A 557 14.45 -24.93 -28.05
C ARG A 557 14.52 -26.08 -27.06
N LYS A 558 14.87 -25.81 -25.80
CA LYS A 558 14.80 -26.79 -24.71
C LYS A 558 13.40 -27.36 -24.57
N ALA A 559 12.38 -26.50 -24.45
CA ALA A 559 10.99 -26.93 -24.27
C ALA A 559 10.46 -27.73 -25.46
N GLU A 560 10.80 -27.32 -26.70
CA GLU A 560 10.46 -28.07 -27.91
C GLU A 560 11.08 -29.47 -27.91
N LEU A 561 12.39 -29.59 -27.62
CA LEU A 561 13.08 -30.89 -27.56
C LEU A 561 12.56 -31.77 -26.42
N ASP A 562 12.26 -31.19 -25.26
CA ASP A 562 11.71 -31.90 -24.09
C ASP A 562 10.37 -32.56 -24.43
N GLN A 563 9.47 -31.78 -25.05
CA GLN A 563 8.17 -32.27 -25.49
C GLN A 563 8.29 -33.33 -26.59
N MET A 564 9.20 -33.12 -27.55
CA MET A 564 9.48 -34.06 -28.63
C MET A 564 10.02 -35.40 -28.08
N LEU A 565 10.95 -35.36 -27.13
CA LEU A 565 11.51 -36.55 -26.48
C LEU A 565 10.47 -37.31 -25.65
N HIS A 566 9.59 -36.58 -24.95
CA HIS A 566 8.51 -37.19 -24.16
C HIS A 566 7.55 -38.03 -25.03
N ASN A 567 7.22 -37.51 -26.22
CA ASN A 567 6.27 -38.10 -27.16
C ASN A 567 6.87 -39.19 -28.07
N ALA A 568 8.20 -39.31 -28.11
CA ALA A 568 8.90 -40.22 -29.00
C ALA A 568 9.02 -41.64 -28.43
N ARG A 569 8.98 -42.63 -29.33
CA ARG A 569 9.19 -44.05 -29.01
C ARG A 569 10.22 -44.62 -29.99
N GLY A 570 11.34 -45.10 -29.45
CA GLY A 570 12.42 -45.74 -30.19
C GLY A 570 12.02 -47.14 -30.66
N THR A 571 12.42 -47.50 -31.87
CA THR A 571 12.25 -48.84 -32.46
C THR A 571 13.46 -49.21 -33.31
N SER A 572 13.77 -50.50 -33.39
CA SER A 572 14.77 -51.06 -34.31
C SER A 572 14.20 -51.38 -35.68
N PHE A 573 12.89 -51.20 -35.88
CA PHE A 573 12.15 -51.58 -37.09
C PHE A 573 12.29 -53.06 -37.46
N GLU A 574 12.49 -53.94 -36.48
CA GLU A 574 12.59 -55.38 -36.72
C GLU A 574 11.25 -55.98 -37.17
N ASN A 575 11.31 -56.89 -38.14
CA ASN A 575 10.17 -57.63 -38.69
C ASN A 575 8.97 -56.73 -39.10
N PRO A 576 9.19 -55.70 -39.95
CA PRO A 576 8.09 -54.86 -40.42
C PRO A 576 7.13 -55.68 -41.28
N ASP A 577 5.84 -55.34 -41.20
CA ASP A 577 4.81 -55.95 -42.05
C ASP A 577 5.02 -55.51 -43.50
N ALA A 578 5.54 -56.42 -44.34
CA ALA A 578 5.83 -56.18 -45.75
C ALA A 578 4.62 -56.50 -46.67
N SER A 579 3.44 -56.82 -46.12
CA SER A 579 2.22 -57.01 -46.93
C SER A 579 1.69 -55.70 -47.51
N ARG A 580 1.95 -54.59 -46.82
CA ARG A 580 1.59 -53.22 -47.19
C ARG A 580 2.74 -52.29 -46.82
N VAL A 581 2.73 -51.09 -47.38
CA VAL A 581 3.72 -50.08 -47.03
C VAL A 581 3.55 -49.67 -45.57
N SER A 582 4.56 -49.95 -44.75
CA SER A 582 4.55 -49.68 -43.32
C SER A 582 5.88 -49.03 -42.89
N ILE A 583 5.94 -48.53 -41.64
CA ILE A 583 7.17 -47.94 -41.11
C ILE A 583 8.23 -49.05 -40.98
N GLY A 584 9.42 -48.81 -41.53
CA GLY A 584 10.48 -49.82 -41.65
C GLY A 584 10.49 -50.56 -42.98
N THR A 585 9.82 -50.06 -44.03
CA THR A 585 9.82 -50.70 -45.37
C THR A 585 10.54 -49.88 -46.42
N ILE A 586 11.11 -50.57 -47.40
CA ILE A 586 11.65 -50.04 -48.65
C ILE A 586 10.60 -50.26 -49.73
N VAL A 587 10.18 -49.18 -50.38
CA VAL A 587 9.12 -49.19 -51.39
C VAL A 587 9.70 -48.75 -52.72
N THR A 588 9.53 -49.56 -53.75
CA THR A 588 9.84 -49.18 -55.13
C THR A 588 8.56 -48.78 -55.83
N VAL A 589 8.51 -47.56 -56.34
CA VAL A 589 7.38 -47.01 -57.09
C VAL A 589 7.77 -46.76 -58.54
N ARG A 590 6.85 -46.97 -59.47
CA ARG A 590 7.05 -46.73 -60.90
C ARG A 590 6.10 -45.67 -61.41
N ASP A 591 6.63 -44.64 -62.05
CA ASP A 591 5.83 -43.59 -62.69
C ASP A 591 5.05 -44.18 -63.88
N VAL A 592 3.73 -43.98 -63.90
CA VAL A 592 2.82 -44.51 -64.94
C VAL A 592 3.07 -43.87 -66.31
N THR A 593 3.59 -42.64 -66.34
CA THR A 593 3.83 -41.85 -67.57
C THR A 593 5.23 -42.06 -68.12
N THR A 594 6.24 -42.07 -67.25
CA THR A 594 7.66 -42.15 -67.67
C THR A 594 8.26 -43.55 -67.55
N ASN A 595 7.56 -44.47 -66.91
CA ASN A 595 7.99 -45.85 -66.64
C ASN A 595 9.31 -45.95 -65.85
N LYS A 596 9.72 -44.87 -65.18
CA LYS A 596 10.91 -44.81 -64.32
C LYS A 596 10.58 -45.33 -62.92
N GLU A 597 11.53 -46.06 -62.32
CA GLU A 597 11.41 -46.58 -60.97
C GLU A 597 12.21 -45.73 -59.98
N GLU A 598 11.60 -45.45 -58.83
CA GLU A 598 12.20 -44.74 -57.70
C GLU A 598 12.04 -45.58 -56.44
N THR A 599 13.04 -45.57 -55.57
CA THR A 599 13.03 -46.36 -54.33
C THR A 599 13.11 -45.45 -53.12
N TYR A 600 12.20 -45.66 -52.16
CA TYR A 600 12.08 -44.87 -50.95
C TYR A 600 12.10 -45.76 -49.72
N THR A 601 12.89 -45.39 -48.71
CA THR A 601 12.88 -46.07 -47.41
C THR A 601 12.02 -45.28 -46.44
N ILE A 602 10.93 -45.86 -45.93
CA ILE A 602 10.02 -45.18 -45.01
C ILE A 602 10.40 -45.51 -43.58
N LEU A 603 10.95 -44.54 -42.87
CA LEU A 603 11.37 -44.66 -41.47
C LEU A 603 10.59 -43.69 -40.56
N GLY A 604 11.04 -43.58 -39.32
CA GLY A 604 10.42 -42.77 -38.28
C GLY A 604 10.49 -41.26 -38.53
N ALA A 605 9.83 -40.51 -37.64
CA ALA A 605 9.59 -39.08 -37.80
C ALA A 605 10.87 -38.23 -37.92
N TRP A 606 11.96 -38.67 -37.28
CA TRP A 606 13.25 -37.97 -37.21
C TRP A 606 14.32 -38.56 -38.12
N ASP A 607 13.98 -39.61 -38.87
CA ASP A 607 14.93 -40.42 -39.64
C ASP A 607 15.07 -39.96 -41.10
N GLY A 608 14.37 -38.89 -41.49
CA GLY A 608 14.38 -38.40 -42.86
C GLY A 608 15.77 -37.92 -43.31
N ASP A 609 16.25 -38.50 -44.41
CA ASP A 609 17.50 -38.18 -45.09
C ASP A 609 17.26 -38.24 -46.61
N PRO A 610 16.90 -37.11 -47.24
CA PRO A 610 16.58 -37.05 -48.67
C PRO A 610 17.73 -37.52 -49.57
N ASP A 611 18.98 -37.26 -49.16
CA ASP A 611 20.17 -37.64 -49.94
C ASP A 611 20.36 -39.16 -50.00
N ARG A 612 19.78 -39.88 -49.03
CA ARG A 612 19.77 -41.35 -48.97
C ARG A 612 18.43 -41.98 -49.36
N HIS A 613 17.51 -41.19 -49.90
CA HIS A 613 16.13 -41.61 -50.18
C HIS A 613 15.39 -42.16 -48.96
N ILE A 614 15.73 -41.69 -47.75
CA ILE A 614 15.03 -42.04 -46.52
C ILE A 614 13.99 -40.97 -46.23
N ILE A 615 12.73 -41.38 -46.20
CA ILE A 615 11.58 -40.52 -46.05
C ILE A 615 10.95 -40.78 -44.68
N SER A 616 10.75 -39.71 -43.92
CA SER A 616 9.96 -39.78 -42.68
C SER A 616 8.50 -40.05 -43.03
N TYR A 617 7.89 -40.98 -42.31
CA TYR A 617 6.48 -41.32 -42.48
C TYR A 617 5.55 -40.10 -42.32
N GLN A 618 5.97 -39.02 -41.65
CA GLN A 618 5.19 -37.79 -41.47
C GLN A 618 5.22 -36.84 -42.67
N THR A 619 6.10 -37.07 -43.64
CA THR A 619 6.15 -36.25 -44.86
C THR A 619 4.96 -36.55 -45.79
N ALA A 620 4.64 -35.62 -46.69
CA ALA A 620 3.55 -35.80 -47.65
C ALA A 620 3.70 -37.05 -48.52
N ILE A 621 4.94 -37.36 -48.93
CA ILE A 621 5.27 -38.57 -49.70
C ILE A 621 5.09 -39.82 -48.82
N GLY A 622 5.60 -39.79 -47.58
CA GLY A 622 5.41 -40.89 -46.62
C GLY A 622 3.94 -41.19 -46.35
N GLN A 623 3.12 -40.16 -46.06
CA GLN A 623 1.69 -40.31 -45.81
C GLN A 623 0.91 -40.84 -47.01
N ALA A 624 1.30 -40.45 -48.23
CA ALA A 624 0.67 -40.94 -49.46
C ALA A 624 1.07 -42.38 -49.82
N LEU A 625 2.15 -42.89 -49.25
CA LEU A 625 2.63 -44.26 -49.45
C LEU A 625 2.10 -45.23 -48.38
N LEU A 626 1.94 -44.78 -47.13
CA LEU A 626 1.55 -45.62 -46.01
C LEU A 626 0.22 -46.35 -46.24
N GLY A 627 0.22 -47.66 -45.96
CA GLY A 627 -0.98 -48.50 -45.99
C GLY A 627 -1.32 -49.10 -47.36
N HIS A 628 -0.66 -48.66 -48.43
CA HIS A 628 -0.89 -49.15 -49.78
C HIS A 628 -0.20 -50.49 -50.07
N GLU A 629 -0.77 -51.28 -50.98
CA GLU A 629 -0.30 -52.64 -51.33
C GLU A 629 0.42 -52.69 -52.69
N ILE A 630 1.13 -53.80 -52.95
CA ILE A 630 1.81 -54.02 -54.24
C ILE A 630 0.78 -54.02 -55.38
N GLY A 631 1.03 -53.24 -56.43
CA GLY A 631 0.15 -53.10 -57.58
C GLY A 631 -0.86 -51.96 -57.49
N GLU A 632 -0.98 -51.28 -56.35
CA GLU A 632 -1.83 -50.09 -56.21
C GLU A 632 -1.19 -48.85 -56.84
N THR A 633 -2.01 -47.99 -57.44
CA THR A 633 -1.59 -46.71 -58.02
C THR A 633 -1.94 -45.57 -57.09
N ILE A 634 -0.93 -44.78 -56.72
CA ILE A 634 -1.02 -43.65 -55.80
C ILE A 634 -0.68 -42.35 -56.53
N SER A 635 -1.20 -41.22 -56.03
CA SER A 635 -0.90 -39.90 -56.57
C SER A 635 0.08 -39.17 -55.67
N LEU A 636 1.28 -38.88 -56.17
CA LEU A 636 2.30 -38.11 -55.45
C LEU A 636 2.44 -36.72 -56.07
N ASN A 637 2.56 -35.70 -55.23
CA ASN A 637 2.83 -34.33 -55.69
C ASN A 637 4.34 -34.19 -55.93
N THR A 638 4.71 -34.06 -57.21
CA THR A 638 6.08 -33.80 -57.65
C THR A 638 6.27 -32.31 -57.95
N GLU A 639 7.51 -31.86 -58.16
CA GLU A 639 7.81 -30.46 -58.55
C GLU A 639 7.12 -30.03 -59.86
N HIS A 640 6.64 -30.98 -60.66
CA HIS A 640 5.95 -30.75 -61.94
C HIS A 640 4.42 -30.99 -61.89
N GLY A 641 3.85 -31.16 -60.69
CA GLY A 641 2.43 -31.43 -60.48
C GLY A 641 2.14 -32.84 -59.93
N ALA A 642 0.87 -33.20 -59.84
CA ALA A 642 0.45 -34.52 -59.38
C ALA A 642 0.81 -35.59 -60.44
N ALA A 643 1.64 -36.56 -60.07
CA ALA A 643 2.01 -37.69 -60.90
C ALA A 643 1.52 -39.00 -60.27
N GLN A 644 1.11 -39.95 -61.12
CA GLN A 644 0.63 -41.25 -60.69
C GLN A 644 1.77 -42.27 -60.69
N PHE A 645 1.89 -43.00 -59.59
CA PHE A 645 2.92 -44.02 -59.38
C PHE A 645 2.27 -45.34 -58.98
N THR A 646 2.76 -46.46 -59.52
CA THR A 646 2.34 -47.80 -59.12
C THR A 646 3.39 -48.44 -58.21
N ILE A 647 2.96 -49.06 -57.11
CA ILE A 647 3.87 -49.75 -56.18
C ILE A 647 4.31 -51.08 -56.81
N VAL A 648 5.62 -51.21 -57.07
CA VAL A 648 6.22 -52.38 -57.73
C VAL A 648 6.69 -53.42 -56.72
N SER A 649 7.29 -52.97 -55.62
CA SER A 649 7.77 -53.88 -54.58
C SER A 649 7.80 -53.24 -53.21
N ILE A 650 7.62 -54.06 -52.17
CA ILE A 650 7.73 -53.70 -50.76
C ILE A 650 8.69 -54.70 -50.11
N GLN A 651 9.76 -54.21 -49.50
CA GLN A 651 10.78 -55.01 -48.84
C GLN A 651 11.02 -54.49 -47.42
N PRO A 652 11.38 -55.34 -46.43
CA PRO A 652 11.77 -54.87 -45.11
C PRO A 652 13.09 -54.09 -45.19
N ALA A 653 13.16 -52.94 -44.52
CA ALA A 653 14.39 -52.19 -44.36
C ALA A 653 15.34 -52.89 -43.37
N PRO A 654 16.67 -52.72 -43.49
CA PRO A 654 17.61 -53.20 -42.48
C PRO A 654 17.28 -52.62 -41.10
N PRO A 655 17.36 -53.41 -40.02
CA PRO A 655 17.08 -52.90 -38.68
C PRO A 655 18.12 -51.88 -38.24
N ASP A 656 17.71 -50.92 -37.41
CA ASP A 656 18.66 -50.00 -36.77
C ASP A 656 19.58 -50.80 -35.84
N GLN A 657 20.90 -50.74 -36.10
CA GLN A 657 21.92 -51.49 -35.34
C GLN A 657 22.26 -50.82 -33.99
N THR A 658 21.66 -49.67 -33.70
CA THR A 658 21.87 -48.95 -32.44
C THR A 658 21.07 -49.63 -31.33
N ALA A 659 21.77 -50.32 -30.42
CA ALA A 659 21.13 -50.97 -29.27
C ALA A 659 20.41 -49.93 -28.38
N PRO A 660 19.23 -50.26 -27.81
CA PRO A 660 18.56 -49.37 -26.85
C PRO A 660 19.50 -49.13 -25.67
N ALA A 661 19.75 -47.86 -25.35
CA ALA A 661 20.43 -47.51 -24.11
C ALA A 661 19.66 -48.12 -22.92
N PRO A 662 20.33 -48.66 -21.88
CA PRO A 662 19.65 -49.20 -20.71
C PRO A 662 18.70 -48.13 -20.15
N GLY A 663 17.43 -48.49 -20.00
CA GLY A 663 16.35 -47.56 -19.69
C GLY A 663 16.67 -46.69 -18.47
N LEU A 664 16.35 -45.39 -18.57
CA LEU A 664 16.34 -44.49 -17.42
C LEU A 664 15.43 -45.09 -16.33
N PRO A 665 15.85 -45.10 -15.06
CA PRO A 665 15.03 -45.61 -13.99
C PRO A 665 13.72 -44.81 -13.92
N SER A 666 12.61 -45.51 -13.67
CA SER A 666 11.29 -44.90 -13.49
C SER A 666 11.34 -43.73 -12.51
N GLU A 667 10.53 -42.69 -12.74
CA GLU A 667 10.48 -41.44 -11.96
C GLU A 667 10.46 -41.62 -10.43
N SER A 668 10.01 -42.77 -9.89
CA SER A 668 10.05 -43.04 -8.44
C SER A 668 11.47 -43.20 -7.84
N ALA A 669 12.48 -43.53 -8.64
CA ALA A 669 13.85 -43.73 -8.15
C ALA A 669 14.65 -42.42 -8.04
N VAL A 670 14.29 -41.41 -8.84
CA VAL A 670 14.97 -40.10 -8.83
C VAL A 670 14.49 -39.23 -7.65
N GLU A 671 13.23 -39.35 -7.24
CA GLU A 671 12.73 -38.72 -6.01
C GLU A 671 13.37 -39.28 -4.74
N THR A 672 13.75 -40.57 -4.75
CA THR A 672 14.37 -41.21 -3.57
C THR A 672 15.84 -40.81 -3.40
N ALA A 673 16.56 -40.50 -4.48
CA ALA A 673 17.98 -40.12 -4.43
C ALA A 673 18.23 -38.63 -4.14
N MET A 674 17.19 -37.79 -4.17
CA MET A 674 17.29 -36.35 -3.83
C MET A 674 16.81 -36.03 -2.39
N ALA A 675 16.37 -37.06 -1.65
CA ALA A 675 15.91 -36.94 -0.26
C ALA A 675 16.94 -37.45 0.78
N GLU A 676 18.08 -37.96 0.34
CA GLU A 676 19.30 -38.18 1.14
C GLU A 676 20.35 -37.12 0.79
#